data_AF-A0A8J6TFG7-F1
#
_entry.id   AF-A0A8J6TFG7-F1
#
_cell.length_a   1.000
_cell.length_b   1.000
_cell.length_c   1.000
_cell.angle_alpha   90.00
_cell.angle_beta   90.00
_cell.angle_gamma   90.00
#
_symmetry.space_group_name_H-M   'P 1'
#
loop_
_entity.id
_entity.type
_entity.pdbx_description
1 polymer ?
#
loop_
_entity_poly.entity_id
_entity_poly.type
_entity_poly.pdbx_seq_one_letter_code
_entity_poly.pdbx_strand_id
1 'polypeptide(L)'
;MSDNTILTRKLELLAPAGTIDVFATAVEQGADAIYIGAPAVNARALARNFSYEEVAAMIDYGHKQGVKVYLAMNSLVKEEEIHQVIELLTVLSSLRPDALIIQDLGLYFLVKKYFPELPVHASTLMAAHNSQAVSHFKDMGFKRVVLAREMTLAEIQIMHTKCDVELEVFVHGALCFSYSGLCLFSSFQGGKSGLRGRCVQPCRRRYTWRGKGKGPGAGYLFSMNDLEALDLIPAIRKAGITSVKIEGRMRSASYVGAVVKAYRMVIDAGDQYQDVLPEARSILGQAMGRKTTSGYFVNAQSDGVLSPEHSGNIGVFLGKIKKLQGDTVTLVLRGSVQPGDRIRLHQEKSGDRHSFTLQSILSRKKSLDQGQPGEEVSFLLSKIEAMPGDSLYKVDVRQGRKDECQHSINPSRFQKQVKQALTDKRISKITAQLGLQFVPENRISPPAGKRKGKVSEKKIPSIWLKTDDLRVCLLRLPFNVDRKLLLLDEKTYNQIMRIKKPARHLYSSLVWVLPPIILEDMLQFYREAVIALQGKGFRSWQIGHISQLSLFSLAGGRHGAEGKGRGRSSVSVSGDYTLNILNSSAFDYLKHVGVQWGQISIESDKKSMAQITRNKKGIKAGITVFGRPPLFTARQTPDFFRYGQTFISPRGEKFELQKRWGQTLVLPERPFSLLSFLSEQPLSDLDYVVIDITGSHYGMKELSNLYTQIQGRGKQVKQPSLFNYGGNLQ
;
A
#
# COMPACT_ATOMS: atom_id res chain seq x y z
N MET A 1 37.40 14.69 -13.25
CA MET A 1 37.50 14.56 -11.78
C MET A 1 36.17 14.15 -11.12
N SER A 2 35.21 13.56 -11.84
CA SER A 2 33.83 13.29 -11.34
C SER A 2 33.51 11.82 -11.01
N ASP A 3 34.38 10.87 -11.35
CA ASP A 3 34.08 9.44 -11.13
C ASP A 3 34.47 8.93 -9.74
N ASN A 4 35.48 9.52 -9.08
CA ASN A 4 35.93 9.06 -7.76
C ASN A 4 35.01 9.48 -6.60
N THR A 5 34.15 10.47 -6.78
CA THR A 5 33.26 10.95 -5.71
C THR A 5 32.04 10.04 -5.52
N ILE A 6 31.61 9.30 -6.56
CA ILE A 6 30.45 8.39 -6.48
C ILE A 6 30.77 7.15 -5.63
N LEU A 7 32.02 6.70 -5.60
CA LEU A 7 32.49 5.59 -4.75
C LEU A 7 32.58 5.96 -3.25
N THR A 8 32.52 7.25 -2.90
CA THR A 8 32.70 7.73 -1.51
C THR A 8 31.41 7.90 -0.69
N ARG A 9 30.21 7.83 -1.29
CA ARG A 9 28.96 7.87 -0.51
C ARG A 9 28.68 6.49 0.07
N LYS A 10 28.81 6.36 1.39
CA LYS A 10 28.48 5.13 2.14
C LYS A 10 27.00 4.79 1.92
N LEU A 11 26.73 3.59 1.39
CA LEU A 11 25.38 3.07 1.15
C LEU A 11 24.80 2.51 2.45
N GLU A 12 23.75 3.12 2.99
CA GLU A 12 23.12 2.72 4.26
C GLU A 12 22.39 1.39 4.09
N LEU A 13 22.67 0.40 4.96
CA LEU A 13 21.91 -0.85 5.02
C LEU A 13 20.80 -0.76 6.09
N LEU A 14 19.56 -0.67 5.64
CA LEU A 14 18.37 -0.55 6.49
C LEU A 14 17.69 -1.92 6.71
N ALA A 15 17.79 -2.45 7.92
CA ALA A 15 17.21 -3.72 8.32
C ALA A 15 15.82 -3.58 8.99
N PRO A 16 14.92 -4.56 8.83
CA PRO A 16 13.65 -4.60 9.55
C PRO A 16 13.79 -5.23 10.94
N ALA A 17 12.99 -4.77 11.91
CA ALA A 17 12.79 -5.52 13.15
C ALA A 17 11.32 -5.58 13.58
N GLY A 18 10.88 -6.79 13.95
CA GLY A 18 9.54 -7.07 14.48
C GLY A 18 9.53 -7.55 15.94
N THR A 19 10.70 -7.84 16.49
CA THR A 19 10.94 -8.17 17.90
C THR A 19 12.27 -7.56 18.34
N ILE A 20 12.49 -7.48 19.66
CA ILE A 20 13.77 -7.03 20.23
C ILE A 20 14.92 -7.94 19.78
N ASP A 21 14.71 -9.26 19.73
CA ASP A 21 15.75 -10.21 19.31
C ASP A 21 16.18 -9.98 17.85
N VAL A 22 15.23 -9.71 16.96
CA VAL A 22 15.53 -9.38 15.55
C VAL A 22 16.26 -8.04 15.47
N PHE A 23 15.88 -7.06 16.29
CA PHE A 23 16.57 -5.77 16.37
C PHE A 23 18.04 -5.96 16.76
N ALA A 24 18.30 -6.63 17.89
CA ALA A 24 19.67 -6.89 18.36
C ALA A 24 20.49 -7.67 17.33
N THR A 25 19.90 -8.71 16.73
CA THR A 25 20.58 -9.49 15.68
C THR A 25 20.92 -8.64 14.46
N ALA A 26 20.03 -7.74 14.02
CA ALA A 26 20.31 -6.86 12.89
C ALA A 26 21.46 -5.87 13.19
N VAL A 27 21.53 -5.35 14.42
CA VAL A 27 22.67 -4.52 14.87
C VAL A 27 23.97 -5.33 14.82
N GLU A 28 23.98 -6.52 15.42
CA GLU A 28 25.16 -7.40 15.47
C GLU A 28 25.69 -7.79 14.09
N GLN A 29 24.80 -7.96 13.11
CA GLN A 29 25.17 -8.33 11.74
C GLN A 29 25.57 -7.14 10.86
N GLY A 30 25.60 -5.91 11.41
CA GLY A 30 26.16 -4.73 10.74
C GLY A 30 25.14 -3.84 10.02
N ALA A 31 23.86 -3.83 10.44
CA ALA A 31 22.92 -2.84 9.92
C ALA A 31 23.34 -1.42 10.32
N ASP A 32 23.34 -0.48 9.36
CA ASP A 32 23.58 0.95 9.66
C ASP A 32 22.34 1.62 10.27
N ALA A 33 21.16 1.10 9.94
CA ALA A 33 19.88 1.58 10.44
C ALA A 33 18.89 0.43 10.58
N ILE A 34 17.94 0.57 11.51
CA ILE A 34 16.85 -0.39 11.72
C ILE A 34 15.51 0.33 11.69
N TYR A 35 14.54 -0.22 10.95
CA TYR A 35 13.16 0.25 11.02
C TYR A 35 12.25 -0.71 11.78
N ILE A 36 11.51 -0.15 12.74
CA ILE A 36 10.51 -0.85 13.56
C ILE A 36 9.11 -0.29 13.29
N GLY A 37 8.07 -1.09 13.60
CA GLY A 37 6.69 -0.61 13.53
C GLY A 37 6.37 0.34 14.66
N ALA A 38 5.86 1.54 14.36
CA ALA A 38 5.31 2.39 15.39
C ALA A 38 4.05 1.73 16.00
N PRO A 39 3.83 1.85 17.32
CA PRO A 39 2.66 1.27 17.98
C PRO A 39 1.37 1.74 17.32
N ALA A 40 0.47 0.81 16.98
CA ALA A 40 -0.86 1.05 16.38
C ALA A 40 -0.92 1.72 14.99
N VAL A 41 0.12 2.41 14.52
CA VAL A 41 0.08 3.23 13.27
C VAL A 41 1.00 2.67 12.17
N ASN A 42 1.15 1.35 12.07
CA ASN A 42 2.06 0.73 11.09
C ASN A 42 1.36 -0.30 10.20
N ALA A 43 1.83 -0.45 8.95
CA ALA A 43 1.17 -1.26 7.91
C ALA A 43 1.29 -2.79 8.10
N ARG A 44 1.37 -3.28 9.34
CA ARG A 44 1.31 -4.70 9.72
C ARG A 44 0.49 -4.88 11.01
N ALA A 45 -0.80 -4.58 10.95
CA ALA A 45 -1.72 -4.64 12.09
C ALA A 45 -1.84 -6.03 12.76
N LEU A 46 -1.41 -7.10 12.07
CA LEU A 46 -1.38 -8.46 12.61
C LEU A 46 -0.08 -8.80 13.37
N ALA A 47 0.94 -7.94 13.31
CA ALA A 47 2.17 -8.12 14.09
C ALA A 47 1.98 -7.57 15.53
N ARG A 48 2.76 -8.08 16.48
CA ARG A 48 2.82 -7.54 17.84
C ARG A 48 3.21 -6.04 17.77
N ASN A 49 2.46 -5.19 18.47
CA ASN A 49 2.86 -3.81 18.69
C ASN A 49 3.92 -3.76 19.78
N PHE A 50 4.98 -2.99 19.56
CA PHE A 50 5.92 -2.63 20.61
C PHE A 50 5.25 -1.70 21.63
N SER A 51 5.65 -1.77 22.89
CA SER A 51 5.31 -0.73 23.87
C SER A 51 6.15 0.53 23.64
N TYR A 52 5.75 1.66 24.22
CA TYR A 52 6.55 2.89 24.15
C TYR A 52 7.93 2.72 24.81
N GLU A 53 7.98 1.96 25.89
CA GLU A 53 9.21 1.60 26.60
C GLU A 53 10.14 0.73 25.75
N GLU A 54 9.59 -0.23 25.00
CA GLU A 54 10.38 -1.05 24.07
C GLU A 54 10.95 -0.19 22.93
N VAL A 55 10.16 0.74 22.39
CA VAL A 55 10.62 1.71 21.39
C VAL A 55 11.74 2.57 21.96
N ALA A 56 11.57 3.12 23.16
CA ALA A 56 12.58 3.94 23.82
C ALA A 56 13.90 3.18 24.05
N ALA A 57 13.82 1.94 24.53
CA ALA A 57 14.99 1.11 24.77
C ALA A 57 15.73 0.72 23.48
N MET A 58 15.00 0.46 22.38
CA MET A 58 15.62 0.18 21.07
C MET A 58 16.29 1.42 20.48
N ILE A 59 15.70 2.61 20.62
CA ILE A 59 16.31 3.88 20.20
C ILE A 59 17.61 4.12 20.98
N ASP A 60 17.56 4.05 22.32
CA ASP A 60 18.74 4.24 23.18
C ASP A 60 19.86 3.24 22.89
N TYR A 61 19.51 1.95 22.74
CA TYR A 61 20.49 0.93 22.38
C TYR A 61 21.07 1.16 20.98
N GLY A 62 20.24 1.44 19.97
CA GLY A 62 20.69 1.72 18.61
C GLY A 62 21.68 2.87 18.57
N HIS A 63 21.34 4.00 19.22
CA HIS A 63 22.22 5.18 19.27
C HIS A 63 23.55 4.90 19.96
N LYS A 64 23.57 4.09 21.03
CA LYS A 64 24.82 3.65 21.69
C LYS A 64 25.70 2.80 20.78
N GLN A 65 25.11 2.05 19.86
CA GLN A 65 25.81 1.24 18.87
C GLN A 65 26.11 2.00 17.56
N GLY A 66 25.77 3.30 17.47
CA GLY A 66 25.92 4.08 16.24
C GLY A 66 24.94 3.70 15.12
N VAL A 67 23.86 2.99 15.46
CA VAL A 67 22.81 2.55 14.52
C VAL A 67 21.59 3.46 14.62
N LYS A 68 21.10 3.93 13.47
CA LYS A 68 19.90 4.78 13.41
C LYS A 68 18.62 3.96 13.60
N VAL A 69 17.60 4.56 14.20
CA VAL A 69 16.30 3.91 14.42
C VAL A 69 15.17 4.70 13.76
N TYR A 70 14.54 4.09 12.76
CA TYR A 70 13.40 4.65 12.04
C TYR A 70 12.08 4.01 12.46
N LEU A 71 11.03 4.82 12.55
CA LEU A 71 9.71 4.39 12.98
C LEU A 71 8.76 4.36 11.78
N ALA A 72 8.30 3.18 11.38
CA ALA A 72 7.30 3.03 10.35
C ALA A 72 5.91 3.43 10.89
N MET A 73 5.47 4.64 10.54
CA MET A 73 4.13 5.19 10.79
C MET A 73 3.32 5.26 9.49
N ASN A 74 3.30 4.14 8.77
CA ASN A 74 2.86 4.08 7.38
C ASN A 74 1.50 3.37 7.20
N SER A 75 0.67 3.29 8.23
CA SER A 75 -0.76 2.96 8.07
C SER A 75 -1.59 4.21 7.83
N LEU A 76 -2.68 4.09 7.07
CA LEU A 76 -3.69 5.15 7.02
C LEU A 76 -4.42 5.25 8.37
N VAL A 77 -4.66 6.48 8.79
CA VAL A 77 -5.23 6.84 10.09
C VAL A 77 -6.71 7.19 9.90
N LYS A 78 -7.59 6.54 10.66
CA LYS A 78 -9.00 6.92 10.74
C LYS A 78 -9.19 8.14 11.64
N GLU A 79 -10.29 8.85 11.43
CA GLU A 79 -10.68 10.01 12.24
C GLU A 79 -10.66 9.73 13.77
N GLU A 80 -11.19 8.59 14.19
CA GLU A 80 -11.23 8.18 15.60
C GLU A 80 -9.84 7.89 16.20
N GLU A 81 -8.83 7.66 15.36
CA GLU A 81 -7.46 7.31 15.78
C GLU A 81 -6.56 8.55 15.94
N ILE A 82 -7.02 9.75 15.51
CA ILE A 82 -6.22 10.98 15.55
C ILE A 82 -5.74 11.30 16.98
N HIS A 83 -6.58 11.09 18.00
CA HIS A 83 -6.20 11.37 19.39
C HIS A 83 -5.00 10.51 19.81
N GLN A 84 -5.08 9.20 19.58
CA GLN A 84 -4.00 8.27 19.88
C GLN A 84 -2.73 8.61 19.09
N VAL A 85 -2.87 9.07 17.84
CA VAL A 85 -1.74 9.54 17.04
C VAL A 85 -1.05 10.75 17.66
N ILE A 86 -1.78 11.70 18.23
CA ILE A 86 -1.20 12.87 18.91
C ILE A 86 -0.42 12.45 20.16
N GLU A 87 -0.96 11.53 20.95
CA GLU A 87 -0.25 10.95 22.11
C GLU A 87 1.06 10.29 21.68
N LEU A 88 0.97 9.42 20.66
CA LEU A 88 2.13 8.73 20.10
C LEU A 88 3.19 9.72 19.59
N LEU A 89 2.80 10.73 18.81
CA LEU A 89 3.74 11.74 18.30
C LEU A 89 4.39 12.55 19.43
N THR A 90 3.66 12.83 20.50
CA THR A 90 4.19 13.52 21.69
C THR A 90 5.24 12.68 22.40
N VAL A 91 4.98 11.38 22.56
CA VAL A 91 5.98 10.43 23.08
C VAL A 91 7.19 10.37 22.15
N LEU A 92 7.00 10.15 20.84
CA LEU A 92 8.10 10.04 19.88
C LEU A 92 8.95 11.32 19.80
N SER A 93 8.34 12.51 19.90
CA SER A 93 9.04 13.79 20.02
C SER A 93 10.02 13.81 21.20
N SER A 94 9.64 13.21 22.35
CA SER A 94 10.52 13.06 23.52
C SER A 94 11.61 12.00 23.36
N LEU A 95 11.36 10.96 22.56
CA LEU A 95 12.28 9.83 22.36
C LEU A 95 13.28 10.10 21.23
N ARG A 96 12.98 11.04 20.34
CA ARG A 96 13.84 11.48 19.22
C ARG A 96 14.31 10.33 18.31
N PRO A 97 13.40 9.58 17.68
CA PRO A 97 13.79 8.65 16.62
C PRO A 97 14.45 9.41 15.45
N ASP A 98 15.28 8.73 14.68
CA ASP A 98 16.02 9.36 13.57
C ASP A 98 15.11 9.79 12.42
N ALA A 99 13.99 9.09 12.20
CA ALA A 99 12.94 9.50 11.26
C ALA A 99 11.63 8.72 11.44
N LEU A 100 10.52 9.34 11.03
CA LEU A 100 9.23 8.70 10.82
C LEU A 100 9.02 8.38 9.33
N ILE A 101 8.65 7.14 9.01
CA ILE A 101 8.31 6.74 7.63
C ILE A 101 6.78 6.82 7.47
N ILE A 102 6.30 7.83 6.74
CA ILE A 102 4.87 8.22 6.70
C ILE A 102 4.28 8.07 5.29
N GLN A 103 2.99 7.75 5.21
CA GLN A 103 2.21 7.87 3.96
C GLN A 103 0.92 8.71 4.09
N ASP A 104 0.29 8.70 5.27
CA ASP A 104 -0.98 9.38 5.49
C ASP A 104 -0.77 10.90 5.46
N LEU A 105 -1.46 11.60 4.55
CA LEU A 105 -1.32 13.05 4.37
C LEU A 105 -1.78 13.84 5.59
N GLY A 106 -2.74 13.30 6.36
CA GLY A 106 -3.21 13.90 7.60
C GLY A 106 -2.18 13.76 8.71
N LEU A 107 -1.60 12.57 8.88
CA LEU A 107 -0.48 12.35 9.78
C LEU A 107 0.72 13.24 9.43
N TYR A 108 1.11 13.29 8.15
CA TYR A 108 2.17 14.19 7.68
C TYR A 108 1.88 15.64 8.07
N PHE A 109 0.65 16.11 7.85
CA PHE A 109 0.25 17.48 8.19
C PHE A 109 0.30 17.75 9.70
N LEU A 110 -0.15 16.81 10.53
CA LEU A 110 -0.03 16.91 11.99
C LEU A 110 1.43 16.98 12.44
N VAL A 111 2.30 16.14 11.89
CA VAL A 111 3.74 16.16 12.20
C VAL A 111 4.35 17.50 11.82
N LYS A 112 4.18 17.95 10.57
CA LYS A 112 4.79 19.22 10.11
C LYS A 112 4.27 20.44 10.89
N LYS A 113 3.03 20.40 11.35
CA LYS A 113 2.41 21.52 12.07
C LYS A 113 2.74 21.57 13.55
N TYR A 114 2.77 20.42 14.23
CA TYR A 114 2.86 20.37 15.70
C TYR A 114 4.14 19.71 16.23
N PHE A 115 4.84 18.94 15.41
CA PHE A 115 6.08 18.24 15.75
C PHE A 115 7.15 18.43 14.63
N PRO A 116 7.44 19.67 14.21
CA PRO A 116 8.32 19.95 13.08
C PRO A 116 9.77 19.46 13.27
N GLU A 117 10.17 19.19 14.50
CA GLU A 117 11.48 18.64 14.87
C GLU A 117 11.66 17.18 14.47
N LEU A 118 10.58 16.43 14.25
CA LEU A 118 10.64 15.02 13.86
C LEU A 118 10.97 14.90 12.37
N PRO A 119 12.11 14.27 12.00
CA PRO A 119 12.42 14.03 10.60
C PRO A 119 11.42 13.06 9.97
N VAL A 120 11.09 13.28 8.70
CA VAL A 120 10.11 12.45 7.98
C VAL A 120 10.70 11.91 6.68
N HIS A 121 10.43 10.63 6.42
CA HIS A 121 10.72 9.92 5.17
C HIS A 121 9.41 9.55 4.48
N ALA A 122 9.34 9.74 3.16
CA ALA A 122 8.16 9.37 2.37
C ALA A 122 8.13 7.86 2.17
N SER A 123 7.07 7.20 2.61
CA SER A 123 6.93 5.74 2.48
C SER A 123 6.74 5.31 1.03
N THR A 124 7.16 4.09 0.68
CA THR A 124 6.85 3.46 -0.62
C THR A 124 5.34 3.39 -0.90
N LEU A 125 4.50 3.44 0.15
CA LEU A 125 3.04 3.52 0.05
C LEU A 125 2.53 4.86 -0.51
N MET A 126 3.38 5.88 -0.59
CA MET A 126 3.10 7.12 -1.32
C MET A 126 3.42 7.01 -2.81
N ALA A 127 3.85 5.84 -3.29
CA ALA A 127 4.11 5.55 -4.70
C ALA A 127 5.00 6.59 -5.42
N ALA A 128 6.20 6.91 -4.91
CA ALA A 128 7.15 7.75 -5.64
C ALA A 128 7.63 7.04 -6.94
N HIS A 129 7.06 7.44 -8.08
CA HIS A 129 7.14 6.67 -9.34
C HIS A 129 7.71 7.44 -10.54
N ASN A 130 8.16 8.68 -10.33
CA ASN A 130 8.86 9.51 -11.34
C ASN A 130 9.62 10.65 -10.64
N SER A 131 10.46 11.37 -11.38
CA SER A 131 11.26 12.49 -10.91
C SER A 131 10.42 13.65 -10.35
N GLN A 132 9.23 13.91 -10.92
CA GLN A 132 8.33 14.92 -10.39
C GLN A 132 7.80 14.56 -8.99
N ALA A 133 7.48 13.29 -8.74
CA ALA A 133 7.04 12.81 -7.45
C ALA A 133 8.13 12.97 -6.40
N VAL A 134 9.37 12.60 -6.73
CA VAL A 134 10.53 12.78 -5.86
C VAL A 134 10.76 14.27 -5.54
N SER A 135 10.74 15.14 -6.55
CA SER A 135 10.87 16.60 -6.34
C SER A 135 9.75 17.15 -5.45
N HIS A 136 8.50 16.74 -5.68
CA HIS A 136 7.38 17.19 -4.86
C HIS A 136 7.51 16.75 -3.40
N PHE A 137 7.98 15.52 -3.14
CA PHE A 137 8.22 15.06 -1.78
C PHE A 137 9.40 15.77 -1.11
N LYS A 138 10.43 16.15 -1.87
CA LYS A 138 11.47 17.06 -1.37
C LYS A 138 10.87 18.41 -0.97
N ASP A 139 9.97 18.99 -1.78
CA ASP A 139 9.33 20.28 -1.49
C ASP A 139 8.39 20.22 -0.28
N MET A 140 7.79 19.05 -0.01
CA MET A 140 7.10 18.75 1.25
C MET A 140 8.07 18.66 2.46
N GLY A 141 9.38 18.68 2.23
CA GLY A 141 10.40 18.62 3.28
C GLY A 141 10.67 17.21 3.79
N PHE A 142 10.33 16.17 3.03
CA PHE A 142 10.84 14.83 3.29
C PHE A 142 12.35 14.79 3.08
N LYS A 143 13.08 14.20 4.03
CA LYS A 143 14.55 14.07 3.95
C LYS A 143 14.99 12.91 3.07
N ARG A 144 14.11 11.90 2.96
CA ARG A 144 14.33 10.70 2.15
C ARG A 144 13.03 10.25 1.51
N VAL A 145 13.13 9.75 0.27
CA VAL A 145 12.02 9.20 -0.49
C VAL A 145 12.25 7.72 -0.75
N VAL A 146 11.37 6.88 -0.20
CA VAL A 146 11.35 5.44 -0.51
C VAL A 146 10.60 5.24 -1.82
N LEU A 147 11.31 4.83 -2.87
CA LEU A 147 10.77 4.72 -4.21
C LEU A 147 9.74 3.59 -4.33
N ALA A 148 8.89 3.69 -5.36
CA ALA A 148 8.04 2.59 -5.79
C ALA A 148 8.92 1.39 -6.18
N ARG A 149 8.45 0.17 -5.89
CA ARG A 149 9.24 -1.06 -6.13
C ARG A 149 9.30 -1.48 -7.59
N GLU A 150 8.52 -0.81 -8.42
CA GLU A 150 8.35 -1.01 -9.84
C GLU A 150 9.37 -0.23 -10.69
N MET A 151 10.28 0.52 -10.07
CA MET A 151 11.24 1.40 -10.76
C MET A 151 12.48 0.63 -11.27
N THR A 152 12.90 0.97 -12.47
CA THR A 152 14.16 0.48 -13.07
C THR A 152 15.36 1.30 -12.58
N LEU A 153 16.58 0.75 -12.64
CA LEU A 153 17.80 1.51 -12.29
C LEU A 153 17.99 2.74 -13.18
N ALA A 154 17.59 2.67 -14.45
CA ALA A 154 17.65 3.81 -15.37
C ALA A 154 16.72 4.95 -14.91
N GLU A 155 15.49 4.65 -14.52
CA GLU A 155 14.57 5.67 -13.99
C GLU A 155 15.06 6.22 -12.66
N ILE A 156 15.60 5.38 -11.78
CA ILE A 156 16.18 5.80 -10.49
C ILE A 156 17.31 6.80 -10.73
N GLN A 157 18.21 6.55 -11.68
CA GLN A 157 19.28 7.47 -12.05
C GLN A 157 18.73 8.82 -12.53
N ILE A 158 17.65 8.82 -13.32
CA ILE A 158 16.98 10.06 -13.75
C ILE A 158 16.41 10.82 -12.55
N MET A 159 15.79 10.12 -11.59
CA MET A 159 15.28 10.75 -10.37
C MET A 159 16.40 11.36 -9.54
N HIS A 160 17.50 10.63 -9.35
CA HIS A 160 18.67 11.10 -8.60
C HIS A 160 19.30 12.35 -9.23
N THR A 161 19.49 12.35 -10.55
CA THR A 161 20.11 13.48 -11.27
C THR A 161 19.24 14.74 -11.26
N LYS A 162 17.92 14.59 -11.24
CA LYS A 162 16.98 15.72 -11.23
C LYS A 162 16.66 16.24 -9.83
N CYS A 163 16.84 15.43 -8.78
CA CYS A 163 16.37 15.74 -7.44
C CYS A 163 17.46 15.48 -6.39
N ASP A 164 17.90 16.53 -5.73
CA ASP A 164 18.81 16.43 -4.58
C ASP A 164 18.02 16.13 -3.29
N VAL A 165 17.68 14.85 -3.09
CA VAL A 165 17.07 14.25 -1.88
C VAL A 165 17.54 12.82 -1.74
N GLU A 166 17.64 12.29 -0.51
CA GLU A 166 18.04 10.88 -0.32
C GLU A 166 17.02 9.93 -0.93
N LEU A 167 17.51 8.93 -1.67
CA LEU A 167 16.68 7.89 -2.29
C LEU A 167 16.88 6.55 -1.60
N GLU A 168 15.77 5.85 -1.34
CA GLU A 168 15.74 4.53 -0.71
C GLU A 168 14.98 3.53 -1.59
N VAL A 169 15.54 2.33 -1.75
CA VAL A 169 14.90 1.22 -2.48
C VAL A 169 14.88 -0.05 -1.65
N PHE A 170 13.89 -0.90 -1.88
CA PHE A 170 13.95 -2.27 -1.36
C PHE A 170 14.95 -3.09 -2.19
N VAL A 171 15.72 -3.95 -1.54
CA VAL A 171 16.70 -4.84 -2.21
C VAL A 171 16.48 -6.32 -1.92
N HIS A 172 15.72 -6.65 -0.87
CA HIS A 172 15.44 -8.04 -0.52
C HIS A 172 14.03 -8.22 0.05
N GLY A 173 13.41 -9.38 -0.22
CA GLY A 173 12.17 -9.84 0.39
C GLY A 173 10.92 -9.68 -0.48
N ALA A 174 9.73 -9.74 0.11
CA ALA A 174 8.50 -9.99 -0.64
C ALA A 174 8.03 -8.85 -1.54
N LEU A 175 7.80 -9.13 -2.84
CA LEU A 175 7.17 -8.21 -3.79
C LEU A 175 5.63 -8.25 -3.75
N CYS A 176 5.02 -7.08 -3.98
CA CYS A 176 3.57 -6.93 -4.17
C CYS A 176 3.26 -6.73 -5.66
N PHE A 177 2.17 -7.34 -6.13
CA PHE A 177 1.74 -7.24 -7.52
C PHE A 177 1.32 -5.82 -7.93
N SER A 178 0.70 -5.10 -7.01
CA SER A 178 0.22 -3.73 -7.24
C SER A 178 1.19 -2.72 -6.65
N TYR A 179 1.26 -1.54 -7.29
CA TYR A 179 1.91 -0.35 -6.72
C TYR A 179 1.45 -0.19 -5.27
N SER A 180 2.43 -0.02 -4.40
CA SER A 180 2.20 0.16 -2.97
C SER A 180 1.44 1.48 -2.77
N GLY A 181 0.30 1.44 -2.06
CA GLY A 181 -0.62 2.60 -1.96
C GLY A 181 -1.89 2.49 -2.80
N LEU A 182 -1.94 1.60 -3.81
CA LEU A 182 -3.05 1.52 -4.77
C LEU A 182 -3.77 0.15 -4.81
N CYS A 183 -3.51 -0.72 -3.84
CA CYS A 183 -4.12 -2.05 -3.76
C CYS A 183 -5.42 -2.00 -2.95
N LEU A 184 -6.56 -2.22 -3.61
CA LEU A 184 -7.91 -2.18 -3.02
C LEU A 184 -8.56 -3.57 -2.93
N PHE A 185 -7.93 -4.60 -3.50
CA PHE A 185 -8.51 -5.93 -3.65
C PHE A 185 -8.92 -6.57 -2.31
N SER A 186 -8.06 -6.46 -1.29
CA SER A 186 -8.32 -7.05 0.02
C SER A 186 -9.54 -6.42 0.72
N SER A 187 -9.76 -5.12 0.54
CA SER A 187 -10.96 -4.44 1.04
C SER A 187 -12.21 -4.78 0.23
N PHE A 188 -12.09 -4.85 -1.10
CA PHE A 188 -13.21 -5.21 -1.97
C PHE A 188 -13.84 -6.57 -1.61
N GLN A 189 -13.01 -7.54 -1.22
CA GLN A 189 -13.43 -8.90 -0.89
C GLN A 189 -13.99 -9.10 0.52
N GLY A 190 -13.75 -8.18 1.46
CA GLY A 190 -14.12 -8.42 2.87
C GLY A 190 -13.74 -7.34 3.88
N GLY A 191 -13.49 -6.11 3.43
CA GLY A 191 -13.29 -4.97 4.33
C GLY A 191 -11.89 -4.82 4.92
N LYS A 192 -10.93 -5.68 4.55
CA LYS A 192 -9.59 -5.73 5.16
C LYS A 192 -8.57 -4.93 4.34
N SER A 193 -8.38 -3.65 4.68
CA SER A 193 -7.46 -2.76 3.95
C SER A 193 -5.99 -3.16 4.05
N GLY A 194 -5.35 -3.34 2.89
CA GLY A 194 -3.91 -3.56 2.80
C GLY A 194 -3.10 -2.32 3.21
N LEU A 195 -3.64 -1.12 3.00
CA LEU A 195 -3.02 0.16 3.36
C LEU A 195 -3.02 0.43 4.88
N ARG A 196 -3.76 -0.37 5.63
CA ARG A 196 -3.79 -0.39 7.10
C ARG A 196 -3.19 -1.68 7.67
N GLY A 197 -2.44 -2.44 6.87
CA GLY A 197 -1.74 -3.64 7.32
C GLY A 197 -2.61 -4.87 7.57
N ARG A 198 -3.80 -4.93 6.97
CA ARG A 198 -4.77 -6.04 7.13
C ARG A 198 -4.90 -6.91 5.88
N CYS A 199 -3.95 -6.81 4.94
CA CYS A 199 -3.98 -7.51 3.65
C CYS A 199 -4.16 -9.03 3.81
N VAL A 200 -5.18 -9.60 3.15
CA VAL A 200 -5.42 -11.07 3.10
C VAL A 200 -4.76 -11.75 1.90
N GLN A 201 -3.79 -11.07 1.28
CA GLN A 201 -2.97 -11.57 0.18
C GLN A 201 -3.77 -12.15 -1.02
N PRO A 202 -4.75 -11.41 -1.58
CA PRO A 202 -5.51 -11.89 -2.75
C PRO A 202 -4.62 -12.25 -3.93
N CYS A 203 -3.51 -11.54 -4.12
CA CYS A 203 -2.53 -11.84 -5.16
C CYS A 203 -1.87 -13.22 -5.05
N ARG A 204 -2.01 -13.90 -3.91
CA ARG A 204 -1.45 -15.23 -3.63
C ARG A 204 -2.48 -16.35 -3.77
N ARG A 205 -3.71 -16.06 -4.17
CA ARG A 205 -4.76 -17.06 -4.36
C ARG A 205 -4.65 -17.74 -5.73
N ARG A 206 -5.21 -18.95 -5.83
CA ARG A 206 -5.34 -19.69 -7.09
C ARG A 206 -6.62 -19.25 -7.79
N TYR A 207 -6.52 -18.82 -9.05
CA TYR A 207 -7.66 -18.39 -9.86
C TYR A 207 -7.87 -19.34 -11.03
N THR A 208 -9.06 -19.30 -11.63
CA THR A 208 -9.40 -20.05 -12.85
C THR A 208 -9.79 -19.09 -13.99
N TRP A 209 -9.52 -19.46 -15.24
CA TRP A 209 -9.84 -18.67 -16.44
C TRP A 209 -10.09 -19.56 -17.66
N ARG A 210 -10.73 -19.05 -18.72
CA ARG A 210 -11.02 -19.83 -19.95
C ARG A 210 -9.95 -19.65 -21.03
N GLY A 211 -8.92 -20.49 -21.10
CA GLY A 211 -7.95 -20.44 -22.21
C GLY A 211 -8.59 -20.73 -23.57
N LYS A 212 -8.08 -20.16 -24.68
CA LYS A 212 -8.47 -20.64 -26.03
C LYS A 212 -7.79 -21.99 -26.29
N GLY A 213 -8.59 -23.03 -26.58
CA GLY A 213 -8.12 -24.32 -27.13
C GLY A 213 -7.48 -25.32 -26.15
N LYS A 214 -7.26 -24.98 -24.87
CA LYS A 214 -6.68 -25.89 -23.85
C LYS A 214 -7.52 -25.99 -22.56
N GLY A 215 -8.85 -25.92 -22.66
CA GLY A 215 -9.73 -26.02 -21.49
C GLY A 215 -9.57 -24.87 -20.47
N PRO A 216 -10.17 -24.99 -19.28
CA PRO A 216 -9.99 -24.01 -18.20
C PRO A 216 -8.54 -24.05 -17.67
N GLY A 217 -7.88 -22.88 -17.67
CA GLY A 217 -6.60 -22.69 -16.98
C GLY A 217 -6.82 -22.42 -15.50
N ALA A 218 -5.91 -22.88 -14.63
CA ALA A 218 -5.92 -22.62 -13.20
C ALA A 218 -4.50 -22.40 -12.66
N GLY A 219 -4.30 -21.41 -11.78
CA GLY A 219 -2.96 -20.95 -11.40
C GLY A 219 -2.92 -19.71 -10.51
N TYR A 220 -1.71 -19.30 -10.12
CA TYR A 220 -1.43 -18.21 -9.20
C TYR A 220 -1.04 -16.92 -9.94
N LEU A 221 -2.05 -16.31 -10.55
CA LEU A 221 -1.91 -15.24 -11.55
C LEU A 221 -1.02 -14.06 -11.17
N PHE A 222 -1.07 -13.69 -9.89
CA PHE A 222 -0.47 -12.46 -9.36
C PHE A 222 0.63 -12.76 -8.32
N SER A 223 1.04 -14.02 -8.20
CA SER A 223 1.99 -14.45 -7.18
C SER A 223 3.40 -14.09 -7.60
N MET A 224 3.96 -13.04 -7.00
CA MET A 224 5.33 -12.60 -7.28
C MET A 224 6.41 -13.35 -6.50
N ASN A 225 7.57 -13.52 -7.12
CA ASN A 225 8.78 -13.96 -6.46
C ASN A 225 9.32 -12.90 -5.48
N ASP A 226 10.27 -13.31 -4.64
CA ASP A 226 10.92 -12.38 -3.71
C ASP A 226 11.99 -11.57 -4.46
N LEU A 227 12.14 -10.29 -4.10
CA LEU A 227 13.23 -9.45 -4.59
C LEU A 227 14.55 -9.93 -3.98
N GLU A 228 15.59 -9.97 -4.80
CA GLU A 228 16.97 -10.13 -4.38
C GLU A 228 17.86 -9.33 -5.33
N ALA A 229 18.57 -8.35 -4.80
CA ALA A 229 19.40 -7.44 -5.56
C ALA A 229 20.85 -7.42 -5.05
N LEU A 230 21.31 -8.50 -4.40
CA LEU A 230 22.67 -8.63 -3.88
C LEU A 230 23.70 -8.40 -5.00
N ASP A 231 23.47 -9.05 -6.15
CA ASP A 231 24.32 -8.92 -7.34
C ASP A 231 24.27 -7.52 -7.98
N LEU A 232 23.26 -6.72 -7.64
CA LEU A 232 23.03 -5.40 -8.23
C LEU A 232 23.52 -4.25 -7.35
N ILE A 233 24.12 -4.52 -6.18
CA ILE A 233 24.59 -3.48 -5.26
C ILE A 233 25.53 -2.46 -5.92
N PRO A 234 26.52 -2.84 -6.77
CA PRO A 234 27.35 -1.86 -7.48
C PRO A 234 26.52 -0.94 -8.40
N ALA A 235 25.56 -1.50 -9.14
CA ALA A 235 24.69 -0.73 -10.04
C ALA A 235 23.71 0.17 -9.27
N ILE A 236 23.19 -0.29 -8.14
CA ILE A 236 22.35 0.48 -7.22
C ILE A 236 23.11 1.68 -6.66
N ARG A 237 24.37 1.50 -6.25
CA ARG A 237 25.24 2.60 -5.80
C ARG A 237 25.45 3.62 -6.91
N LYS A 238 25.76 3.17 -8.12
CA LYS A 238 25.91 4.03 -9.31
C LYS A 238 24.64 4.82 -9.62
N ALA A 239 23.47 4.22 -9.44
CA ALA A 239 22.16 4.84 -9.63
C ALA A 239 21.86 6.00 -8.66
N GLY A 240 22.72 6.23 -7.64
CA GLY A 240 22.58 7.33 -6.68
C GLY A 240 21.70 7.02 -5.48
N ILE A 241 21.43 5.74 -5.21
CA ILE A 241 20.70 5.32 -4.00
C ILE A 241 21.54 5.58 -2.75
N THR A 242 20.89 6.10 -1.71
CA THR A 242 21.50 6.42 -0.41
C THR A 242 21.27 5.29 0.61
N SER A 243 20.12 4.63 0.54
CA SER A 243 19.71 3.58 1.49
C SER A 243 19.12 2.37 0.76
N VAL A 244 19.59 1.18 1.11
CA VAL A 244 19.01 -0.10 0.66
C VAL A 244 18.27 -0.77 1.80
N LYS A 245 17.04 -1.20 1.53
CA LYS A 245 16.11 -1.67 2.54
C LYS A 245 15.74 -3.12 2.36
N ILE A 246 15.80 -3.87 3.47
CA ILE A 246 15.35 -5.26 3.51
C ILE A 246 13.88 -5.30 3.95
N GLU A 247 13.04 -6.03 3.22
CA GLU A 247 11.69 -6.37 3.64
C GLU A 247 11.73 -7.58 4.57
N GLY A 248 11.23 -7.46 5.80
CA GLY A 248 11.17 -8.63 6.67
C GLY A 248 10.67 -8.45 8.09
N ARG A 249 9.84 -7.47 8.43
CA ARG A 249 9.40 -7.21 9.84
C ARG A 249 8.67 -8.37 10.55
N MET A 250 8.40 -9.49 9.89
CA MET A 250 7.76 -10.70 10.44
C MET A 250 8.65 -11.93 10.24
N ARG A 251 9.90 -11.72 9.83
CA ARG A 251 10.88 -12.77 9.65
C ARG A 251 11.61 -13.02 10.96
N SER A 252 12.14 -14.23 11.10
CA SER A 252 12.92 -14.64 12.27
C SER A 252 14.26 -13.90 12.33
N ALA A 253 14.87 -13.90 13.52
CA ALA A 253 16.19 -13.33 13.72
C ALA A 253 17.25 -13.99 12.83
N SER A 254 17.19 -15.31 12.64
CA SER A 254 18.11 -16.04 11.75
C SER A 254 18.00 -15.59 10.30
N TYR A 255 16.78 -15.43 9.78
CA TYR A 255 16.56 -14.91 8.42
C TYR A 255 17.11 -13.49 8.28
N VAL A 256 16.75 -12.59 9.19
CA VAL A 256 17.20 -11.19 9.11
C VAL A 256 18.71 -11.11 9.25
N GLY A 257 19.30 -11.86 10.18
CA GLY A 257 20.74 -11.89 10.40
C GLY A 257 21.51 -12.38 9.17
N ALA A 258 21.09 -13.48 8.55
CA ALA A 258 21.70 -13.98 7.32
C ALA A 258 21.63 -12.97 6.18
N VAL A 259 20.47 -12.33 5.97
CA VAL A 259 20.29 -11.32 4.92
C VAL A 259 21.15 -10.09 5.20
N VAL A 260 21.13 -9.54 6.43
CA VAL A 260 21.93 -8.37 6.80
C VAL A 260 23.42 -8.66 6.61
N LYS A 261 23.91 -9.81 7.11
CA LYS A 261 25.32 -10.21 6.95
C LYS A 261 25.74 -10.27 5.49
N ALA A 262 24.97 -10.95 4.64
CA ALA A 262 25.31 -11.10 3.23
C ALA A 262 25.35 -9.76 2.47
N TYR A 263 24.35 -8.89 2.69
CA TYR A 263 24.35 -7.55 2.10
C TYR A 263 25.47 -6.68 2.66
N ARG A 264 25.78 -6.79 3.95
CA ARG A 264 26.86 -6.00 4.55
C ARG A 264 28.20 -6.34 3.91
N MET A 265 28.51 -7.63 3.82
CA MET A 265 29.71 -8.14 3.16
C MET A 265 29.88 -7.55 1.75
N VAL A 266 28.82 -7.60 0.94
CA VAL A 266 28.85 -7.10 -0.44
C VAL A 266 28.97 -5.57 -0.53
N ILE A 267 28.31 -4.84 0.38
CA ILE A 267 28.37 -3.37 0.39
C ILE A 267 29.78 -2.89 0.77
N ASP A 268 30.44 -3.57 1.71
CA ASP A 268 31.73 -3.17 2.27
C ASP A 268 32.92 -3.64 1.42
N ALA A 269 32.72 -4.65 0.56
CA ALA A 269 33.79 -5.28 -0.22
C ALA A 269 34.53 -4.33 -1.19
N GLY A 270 33.93 -3.20 -1.59
CA GLY A 270 34.56 -2.27 -2.53
C GLY A 270 35.01 -2.97 -3.81
N ASP A 271 36.30 -2.87 -4.14
CA ASP A 271 36.91 -3.52 -5.32
C ASP A 271 37.00 -5.06 -5.18
N GLN A 272 36.94 -5.60 -3.95
CA GLN A 272 36.95 -7.04 -3.66
C GLN A 272 35.56 -7.70 -3.82
N TYR A 273 34.61 -6.98 -4.42
CA TYR A 273 33.22 -7.43 -4.60
C TYR A 273 33.11 -8.84 -5.20
N GLN A 274 33.94 -9.16 -6.22
CA GLN A 274 33.90 -10.46 -6.89
C GLN A 274 34.34 -11.61 -5.98
N ASP A 275 35.25 -11.36 -5.05
CA ASP A 275 35.79 -12.38 -4.14
C ASP A 275 34.78 -12.74 -3.04
N VAL A 276 34.02 -11.75 -2.57
CA VAL A 276 33.06 -11.88 -1.46
C VAL A 276 31.69 -12.41 -1.92
N LEU A 277 31.33 -12.17 -3.19
CA LEU A 277 30.00 -12.50 -3.73
C LEU A 277 29.60 -13.98 -3.59
N PRO A 278 30.48 -14.98 -3.85
CA PRO A 278 30.12 -16.40 -3.69
C PRO A 278 29.74 -16.77 -2.25
N GLU A 279 30.46 -16.26 -1.26
CA GLU A 279 30.17 -16.50 0.15
C GLU A 279 28.86 -15.83 0.55
N ALA A 280 28.65 -14.56 0.16
CA ALA A 280 27.43 -13.83 0.45
C ALA A 280 26.18 -14.52 -0.16
N ARG A 281 26.29 -15.05 -1.39
CA ARG A 281 25.22 -15.85 -2.01
C ARG A 281 24.95 -17.15 -1.24
N SER A 282 26.00 -17.82 -0.74
CA SER A 282 25.85 -19.03 0.08
C SER A 282 25.07 -18.73 1.37
N ILE A 283 25.40 -17.62 2.05
CA ILE A 283 24.69 -17.16 3.27
C ILE A 283 23.21 -16.85 2.94
N LEU A 284 22.93 -16.11 1.85
CA LEU A 284 21.55 -15.82 1.43
C LEU A 284 20.77 -17.09 1.09
N GLY A 285 21.40 -18.08 0.45
CA GLY A 285 20.76 -19.35 0.09
C GLY A 285 20.23 -20.14 1.29
N GLN A 286 20.75 -19.88 2.50
CA GLN A 286 20.26 -20.47 3.74
C GLN A 286 19.00 -19.77 4.28
N ALA A 287 18.73 -18.53 3.85
CA ALA A 287 17.57 -17.78 4.24
C ALA A 287 16.32 -18.32 3.52
N MET A 288 15.38 -18.92 4.26
CA MET A 288 14.16 -19.49 3.68
C MET A 288 13.27 -18.44 2.99
N GLY A 289 13.34 -18.39 1.66
CA GLY A 289 12.65 -17.43 0.79
C GLY A 289 11.77 -18.09 -0.29
N ARG A 290 11.11 -17.26 -1.11
CA ARG A 290 10.59 -17.72 -2.42
C ARG A 290 11.76 -17.90 -3.39
N LYS A 291 11.46 -18.42 -4.58
CA LYS A 291 12.30 -18.12 -5.75
C LYS A 291 12.53 -16.61 -5.81
N THR A 292 13.75 -16.20 -6.08
CA THR A 292 14.15 -14.79 -6.14
C THR A 292 14.12 -14.26 -7.56
N THR A 293 14.12 -12.93 -7.68
CA THR A 293 14.18 -12.17 -8.93
C THR A 293 14.84 -10.82 -8.64
N SER A 294 15.45 -10.20 -9.65
CA SER A 294 15.91 -8.81 -9.58
C SER A 294 14.77 -7.79 -9.57
N GLY A 295 13.51 -8.25 -9.66
CA GLY A 295 12.34 -7.38 -9.70
C GLY A 295 12.32 -6.56 -10.98
N TYR A 296 12.20 -5.23 -10.84
CA TYR A 296 12.13 -4.31 -11.97
C TYR A 296 13.45 -3.59 -12.26
N PHE A 297 14.50 -3.85 -11.49
CA PHE A 297 15.75 -3.07 -11.58
C PHE A 297 16.38 -3.09 -12.97
N VAL A 298 16.35 -4.25 -13.63
CA VAL A 298 16.95 -4.45 -14.97
C VAL A 298 15.96 -4.15 -16.09
N ASN A 299 14.71 -4.62 -15.96
CA ASN A 299 13.69 -4.46 -16.99
C ASN A 299 12.32 -4.18 -16.36
N ALA A 300 11.60 -3.20 -16.92
CA ALA A 300 10.22 -2.85 -16.56
C ALA A 300 9.23 -4.00 -16.76
N GLN A 301 9.49 -4.88 -17.73
CA GLN A 301 8.78 -6.15 -17.92
C GLN A 301 9.78 -7.28 -17.66
N SER A 302 9.88 -7.72 -16.41
CA SER A 302 10.85 -8.75 -16.05
C SER A 302 10.24 -10.14 -16.10
N ASP A 303 10.91 -11.04 -16.82
CA ASP A 303 10.62 -12.47 -16.79
C ASP A 303 10.88 -13.02 -15.39
N GLY A 304 10.06 -13.99 -14.98
CA GLY A 304 10.23 -14.67 -13.70
C GLY A 304 9.90 -13.82 -12.46
N VAL A 305 9.38 -12.60 -12.60
CA VAL A 305 8.82 -11.86 -11.45
C VAL A 305 7.54 -12.52 -10.94
N LEU A 306 6.75 -13.11 -11.84
CA LEU A 306 5.56 -13.89 -11.51
C LEU A 306 5.86 -15.40 -11.49
N SER A 307 5.20 -16.11 -10.58
CA SER A 307 5.23 -17.57 -10.44
C SER A 307 3.82 -18.13 -10.51
N PRO A 308 3.28 -18.38 -11.72
CA PRO A 308 1.91 -18.87 -11.92
C PRO A 308 1.70 -20.29 -11.36
N GLU A 309 2.78 -21.07 -11.19
CA GLU A 309 2.75 -22.45 -10.72
C GLU A 309 2.54 -22.56 -9.20
N HIS A 310 2.96 -21.57 -8.39
CA HIS A 310 2.99 -21.67 -6.92
C HIS A 310 2.57 -20.39 -6.18
N SER A 311 1.86 -20.54 -5.05
CA SER A 311 1.57 -19.43 -4.14
C SER A 311 2.72 -19.18 -3.16
N GLY A 312 3.59 -18.23 -3.49
CA GLY A 312 4.53 -17.65 -2.55
C GLY A 312 5.53 -18.63 -1.89
N ASN A 313 5.99 -18.32 -0.67
CA ASN A 313 7.05 -19.07 0.01
C ASN A 313 6.47 -20.39 0.51
N ILE A 314 6.86 -21.46 -0.18
CA ILE A 314 6.34 -22.79 0.05
C ILE A 314 7.00 -23.39 1.30
N GLY A 315 8.17 -22.89 1.73
CA GLY A 315 9.01 -23.51 2.74
C GLY A 315 9.92 -24.59 2.13
N VAL A 316 10.76 -25.21 2.95
CA VAL A 316 11.56 -26.37 2.54
C VAL A 316 10.61 -27.56 2.41
N PHE A 317 10.49 -28.14 1.21
CA PHE A 317 9.63 -29.29 0.97
C PHE A 317 10.09 -30.48 1.81
N LEU A 318 9.20 -30.95 2.68
CA LEU A 318 9.45 -32.13 3.51
C LEU A 318 8.96 -33.40 2.85
N GLY A 319 7.95 -33.34 1.98
CA GLY A 319 7.41 -34.53 1.30
C GLY A 319 5.90 -34.45 1.13
N LYS A 320 5.34 -35.42 0.40
CA LYS A 320 3.89 -35.62 0.32
C LYS A 320 3.42 -36.64 1.34
N ILE A 321 2.23 -36.45 1.87
CA ILE A 321 1.57 -37.44 2.72
C ILE A 321 1.36 -38.71 1.90
N LYS A 322 2.07 -39.78 2.30
CA LYS A 322 1.97 -41.10 1.70
C LYS A 322 0.77 -41.86 2.26
N LYS A 323 0.53 -41.71 3.57
CA LYS A 323 -0.53 -42.41 4.30
C LYS A 323 -1.08 -41.55 5.42
N LEU A 324 -2.39 -41.67 5.66
CA LEU A 324 -3.08 -41.08 6.81
C LEU A 324 -3.80 -42.22 7.56
N GLN A 325 -3.56 -42.33 8.86
CA GLN A 325 -4.23 -43.30 9.74
C GLN A 325 -4.72 -42.55 10.99
N GLY A 326 -6.04 -42.27 11.05
CA GLY A 326 -6.57 -41.30 12.01
C GLY A 326 -5.91 -39.94 11.83
N ASP A 327 -5.40 -39.35 12.92
CA ASP A 327 -4.66 -38.09 12.90
C ASP A 327 -3.15 -38.27 12.60
N THR A 328 -2.68 -39.50 12.34
CA THR A 328 -1.25 -39.74 12.09
C THR A 328 -0.94 -39.71 10.59
N VAL A 329 -0.05 -38.81 10.20
CA VAL A 329 0.46 -38.70 8.83
C VAL A 329 1.80 -39.42 8.70
N THR A 330 2.03 -40.08 7.57
CA THR A 330 3.31 -40.70 7.20
C THR A 330 3.81 -40.13 5.89
N LEU A 331 5.10 -39.78 5.82
CA LEU A 331 5.77 -39.26 4.64
C LEU A 331 7.23 -39.70 4.59
N VAL A 332 7.81 -39.69 3.39
CA VAL A 332 9.27 -39.82 3.20
C VAL A 332 9.85 -38.42 3.12
N LEU A 333 10.80 -38.11 4.00
CA LEU A 333 11.40 -36.80 4.12
C LEU A 333 12.24 -36.44 2.88
N ARG A 334 12.11 -35.20 2.42
CA ARG A 334 12.94 -34.58 1.38
C ARG A 334 13.80 -33.43 1.91
N GLY A 335 13.56 -33.03 3.16
CA GLY A 335 14.32 -32.03 3.91
C GLY A 335 14.41 -32.44 5.37
N SER A 336 15.37 -31.88 6.11
CA SER A 336 15.51 -32.15 7.54
C SER A 336 14.41 -31.49 8.35
N VAL A 337 13.98 -32.14 9.43
CA VAL A 337 12.93 -31.64 10.32
C VAL A 337 13.16 -32.08 11.76
N GLN A 338 12.80 -31.26 12.73
CA GLN A 338 12.88 -31.59 14.16
C GLN A 338 11.63 -31.12 14.93
N PRO A 339 11.34 -31.71 16.10
CA PRO A 339 10.35 -31.16 17.02
C PRO A 339 10.60 -29.67 17.30
N GLY A 340 9.53 -28.87 17.30
CA GLY A 340 9.58 -27.41 17.42
C GLY A 340 9.63 -26.67 16.08
N ASP A 341 9.95 -27.34 14.95
CA ASP A 341 9.87 -26.73 13.63
C ASP A 341 8.42 -26.35 13.27
N ARG A 342 8.26 -25.22 12.58
CA ARG A 342 6.94 -24.83 12.07
C ARG A 342 6.71 -25.46 10.71
N ILE A 343 5.70 -26.31 10.62
CA ILE A 343 5.33 -27.05 9.42
C ILE A 343 4.05 -26.46 8.83
N ARG A 344 3.96 -26.47 7.50
CA ARG A 344 2.78 -26.07 6.75
C ARG A 344 2.30 -27.22 5.88
N LEU A 345 1.05 -27.61 6.09
CA LEU A 345 0.29 -28.48 5.20
C LEU A 345 -0.32 -27.65 4.07
N HIS A 346 -0.11 -28.09 2.83
CA HIS A 346 -0.78 -27.59 1.64
C HIS A 346 -1.79 -28.63 1.16
N GLN A 347 -3.07 -28.27 1.23
CA GLN A 347 -4.14 -29.09 0.70
C GLN A 347 -4.25 -28.85 -0.81
N GLU A 348 -3.90 -29.85 -1.62
CA GLU A 348 -3.73 -29.65 -3.08
C GLU A 348 -5.08 -29.41 -3.80
N LYS A 349 -6.20 -29.91 -3.24
CA LYS A 349 -7.54 -29.72 -3.82
C LYS A 349 -8.15 -28.35 -3.51
N SER A 350 -8.17 -27.93 -2.24
CA SER A 350 -8.78 -26.66 -1.80
C SER A 350 -7.85 -25.46 -2.04
N GLY A 351 -6.53 -25.71 -2.02
CA GLY A 351 -5.51 -24.65 -1.98
C GLY A 351 -5.32 -24.06 -0.58
N ASP A 352 -6.00 -24.59 0.44
CA ASP A 352 -5.89 -24.11 1.82
C ASP A 352 -4.54 -24.51 2.45
N ARG A 353 -4.16 -23.72 3.45
CA ARG A 353 -2.84 -23.80 4.07
C ARG A 353 -2.96 -23.73 5.58
N HIS A 354 -2.53 -24.79 6.25
CA HIS A 354 -2.57 -24.89 7.70
C HIS A 354 -1.15 -24.99 8.23
N SER A 355 -0.79 -24.10 9.16
CA SER A 355 0.54 -24.11 9.79
C SER A 355 0.42 -24.54 11.25
N PHE A 356 1.28 -25.46 11.66
CA PHE A 356 1.33 -26.01 13.01
C PHE A 356 2.79 -26.17 13.45
N THR A 357 3.02 -26.26 14.75
CA THR A 357 4.34 -26.58 15.30
C THR A 357 4.43 -28.09 15.47
N LEU A 358 5.50 -28.69 14.93
CA LEU A 358 5.74 -30.12 15.06
C LEU A 358 6.05 -30.45 16.52
N GLN A 359 5.29 -31.38 17.10
CA GLN A 359 5.44 -31.76 18.52
C GLN A 359 6.47 -32.87 18.70
N SER A 360 6.41 -33.89 17.85
CA SER A 360 7.30 -35.04 17.84
C SER A 360 7.31 -35.67 16.45
N ILE A 361 8.36 -36.44 16.17
CA ILE A 361 8.47 -37.27 14.97
C ILE A 361 8.83 -38.70 15.37
N LEU A 362 8.24 -39.66 14.67
CA LEU A 362 8.45 -41.08 14.90
C LEU A 362 9.04 -41.71 13.64
N SER A 363 10.05 -42.57 13.78
CA SER A 363 10.49 -43.49 12.72
C SER A 363 10.41 -44.91 13.25
N ARG A 364 9.74 -45.82 12.52
CA ARG A 364 9.50 -47.21 12.95
C ARG A 364 8.96 -47.32 14.39
N LYS A 365 8.06 -46.41 14.78
CA LYS A 365 7.45 -46.30 16.13
C LYS A 365 8.41 -45.85 17.27
N LYS A 366 9.63 -45.38 16.98
CA LYS A 366 10.54 -44.76 17.95
C LYS A 366 10.58 -43.24 17.75
N SER A 367 10.64 -42.48 18.84
CA SER A 367 10.81 -41.03 18.80
C SER A 367 12.17 -40.66 18.21
N LEU A 368 12.20 -39.61 17.38
CA LEU A 368 13.40 -39.01 16.82
C LEU A 368 13.52 -37.56 17.27
N ASP A 369 14.75 -37.14 17.59
CA ASP A 369 15.06 -35.74 17.86
C ASP A 369 15.21 -34.93 16.57
N GLN A 370 15.59 -35.58 15.47
CA GLN A 370 15.68 -34.98 14.15
C GLN A 370 15.50 -36.06 13.07
N GLY A 371 14.75 -35.72 12.02
CA GLY A 371 14.57 -36.54 10.82
C GLY A 371 15.38 -35.98 9.66
N GLN A 372 15.97 -36.87 8.86
CA GLN A 372 16.84 -36.53 7.73
C GLN A 372 16.19 -36.85 6.37
N PRO A 373 16.62 -36.19 5.28
CA PRO A 373 16.15 -36.54 3.93
C PRO A 373 16.31 -38.03 3.62
N GLY A 374 15.27 -38.66 3.10
CA GLY A 374 15.21 -40.09 2.78
C GLY A 374 14.51 -40.95 3.84
N GLU A 375 14.36 -40.45 5.07
CA GLU A 375 13.72 -41.20 6.15
C GLU A 375 12.19 -41.19 6.05
N GLU A 376 11.55 -42.33 6.30
CA GLU A 376 10.10 -42.39 6.47
C GLU A 376 9.75 -42.07 7.92
N VAL A 377 9.02 -40.97 8.12
CA VAL A 377 8.61 -40.50 9.45
C VAL A 377 7.10 -40.41 9.56
N SER A 378 6.60 -40.52 10.78
CA SER A 378 5.21 -40.25 11.12
C SER A 378 5.08 -39.27 12.27
N PHE A 379 4.02 -38.48 12.26
CA PHE A 379 3.69 -37.56 13.35
C PHE A 379 2.19 -37.29 13.42
N LEU A 380 1.74 -36.74 14.55
CA LEU A 380 0.35 -36.42 14.80
C LEU A 380 -0.01 -35.05 14.20
N LEU A 381 -1.10 -35.00 13.45
CA LEU A 381 -1.68 -33.83 12.83
C LEU A 381 -3.10 -33.59 13.38
N SER A 382 -3.19 -32.97 14.57
CA SER A 382 -4.47 -32.78 15.25
C SER A 382 -5.24 -31.55 14.72
N LYS A 383 -6.56 -31.69 14.57
CA LYS A 383 -7.50 -30.61 14.21
C LYS A 383 -7.26 -29.94 12.85
N ILE A 384 -6.59 -30.62 11.94
CA ILE A 384 -6.35 -30.16 10.57
C ILE A 384 -6.73 -31.31 9.63
N GLU A 385 -7.67 -31.08 8.72
CA GLU A 385 -8.01 -32.07 7.70
C GLU A 385 -6.83 -32.23 6.71
N ALA A 386 -6.51 -33.47 6.33
CA ALA A 386 -5.44 -33.78 5.39
C ALA A 386 -5.83 -34.99 4.54
N MET A 387 -5.25 -35.11 3.35
CA MET A 387 -5.43 -36.27 2.46
C MET A 387 -4.09 -36.79 1.95
N PRO A 388 -4.00 -38.09 1.61
CA PRO A 388 -2.86 -38.60 0.84
C PRO A 388 -2.65 -37.79 -0.44
N GLY A 389 -1.39 -37.42 -0.70
CA GLY A 389 -1.01 -36.54 -1.81
C GLY A 389 -0.84 -35.07 -1.44
N ASP A 390 -1.35 -34.63 -0.28
CA ASP A 390 -1.10 -33.27 0.23
C ASP A 390 0.37 -33.08 0.58
N SER A 391 0.86 -31.84 0.43
CA SER A 391 2.28 -31.52 0.55
C SER A 391 2.61 -30.88 1.91
N LEU A 392 3.73 -31.27 2.52
CA LEU A 392 4.23 -30.72 3.78
C LEU A 392 5.53 -29.95 3.56
N TYR A 393 5.66 -28.80 4.23
CA TYR A 393 6.81 -27.92 4.12
C TYR A 393 7.24 -27.36 5.48
N LYS A 394 8.54 -27.23 5.71
CA LYS A 394 9.11 -26.49 6.85
C LYS A 394 9.17 -25.00 6.52
N VAL A 395 8.54 -24.15 7.35
CA VAL A 395 8.32 -22.73 7.04
C VAL A 395 8.92 -21.75 8.06
N ASP A 396 9.47 -22.22 9.18
CA ASP A 396 10.27 -21.41 10.12
C ASP A 396 11.13 -22.30 11.02
N VAL A 397 12.26 -21.77 11.52
CA VAL A 397 13.14 -22.42 12.50
C VAL A 397 13.17 -21.55 13.76
N ARG A 398 12.76 -22.11 14.90
CA ARG A 398 12.91 -21.42 16.18
C ARG A 398 14.32 -21.67 16.71
N GLN A 399 15.23 -20.73 16.50
CA GLN A 399 16.38 -20.56 17.40
C GLN A 399 16.03 -19.46 18.39
N GLY A 400 15.63 -19.85 19.60
CA GLY A 400 15.71 -18.92 20.73
C GLY A 400 17.16 -18.82 21.12
N ARG A 401 17.84 -17.72 20.76
CA ARG A 401 19.07 -17.36 21.49
C ARG A 401 18.64 -16.99 22.90
N LYS A 402 19.16 -17.72 23.89
CA LYS A 402 19.28 -17.26 25.27
C LYS A 402 20.70 -16.71 25.43
N ASP A 403 21.00 -15.55 24.86
CA ASP A 403 22.33 -14.93 24.98
C ASP A 403 22.24 -13.44 25.35
N GLU A 404 23.33 -12.96 25.96
CA GLU A 404 23.53 -11.74 26.76
C GLU A 404 22.91 -10.43 26.24
N CYS A 405 22.68 -10.28 24.94
CA CYS A 405 22.14 -9.05 24.33
C CYS A 405 20.77 -8.64 24.90
N GLN A 406 19.92 -9.59 25.30
CA GLN A 406 18.65 -9.29 25.98
C GLN A 406 18.82 -8.50 27.29
N HIS A 407 19.96 -8.62 27.97
CA HIS A 407 20.21 -7.89 29.22
C HIS A 407 20.49 -6.40 28.99
N SER A 408 20.90 -6.03 27.77
CA SER A 408 21.28 -4.64 27.43
C SER A 408 20.09 -3.76 27.01
N ILE A 409 19.06 -4.36 26.40
CA ILE A 409 17.82 -3.64 26.02
C ILE A 409 16.81 -3.82 27.15
N ASN A 410 16.72 -2.83 28.03
CA ASN A 410 15.83 -2.86 29.19
C ASN A 410 14.70 -1.81 29.09
N PRO A 411 13.49 -2.20 28.63
CA PRO A 411 12.34 -1.30 28.53
C PRO A 411 11.96 -0.63 29.85
N SER A 412 12.06 -1.35 30.98
CA SER A 412 11.57 -0.85 32.28
C SER A 412 12.20 0.48 32.72
N ARG A 413 13.43 0.76 32.28
CA ARG A 413 14.15 2.02 32.54
C ARG A 413 13.41 3.26 32.02
N PHE A 414 12.58 3.11 30.99
CA PHE A 414 11.94 4.22 30.28
C PHE A 414 10.51 4.53 30.76
N GLN A 415 9.98 3.76 31.71
CA GLN A 415 8.60 3.95 32.22
C GLN A 415 8.33 5.38 32.69
N LYS A 416 9.27 5.99 33.43
CA LYS A 416 9.12 7.36 33.94
C LYS A 416 9.07 8.38 32.80
N GLN A 417 9.97 8.25 31.81
CA GLN A 417 10.03 9.16 30.65
C GLN A 417 8.75 9.07 29.81
N VAL A 418 8.30 7.85 29.52
CA VAL A 418 7.05 7.60 28.78
C VAL A 418 5.85 8.19 29.52
N LYS A 419 5.73 7.93 30.83
CA LYS A 419 4.63 8.46 31.66
C LYS A 419 4.62 9.99 31.66
N GLN A 420 5.78 10.63 31.70
CA GLN A 420 5.90 12.09 31.63
C GLN A 420 5.49 12.64 30.26
N ALA A 421 5.87 11.99 29.17
CA ALA A 421 5.48 12.43 27.82
C ALA A 421 3.97 12.31 27.59
N LEU A 422 3.32 11.29 28.17
CA LEU A 422 1.86 11.10 28.07
C LEU A 422 1.04 12.12 28.87
N THR A 423 1.64 12.84 29.82
CA THR A 423 0.97 13.92 30.58
C THR A 423 1.29 15.32 30.05
N ASP A 424 1.98 15.42 28.91
CA ASP A 424 2.34 16.68 28.29
C ASP A 424 1.09 17.46 27.86
N LYS A 425 1.01 18.74 28.26
CA LYS A 425 -0.09 19.66 27.94
C LYS A 425 -0.24 19.91 26.43
N ARG A 426 0.78 19.60 25.61
CA ARG A 426 0.68 19.62 24.14
C ARG A 426 -0.47 18.75 23.64
N ILE A 427 -0.71 17.59 24.25
CA ILE A 427 -1.75 16.66 23.83
C ILE A 427 -3.12 17.33 23.91
N SER A 428 -3.49 17.84 25.09
CA SER A 428 -4.79 18.50 25.30
C SER A 428 -4.94 19.77 24.45
N LYS A 429 -3.86 20.54 24.28
CA LYS A 429 -3.84 21.74 23.42
C LYS A 429 -4.13 21.41 21.96
N ILE A 430 -3.45 20.41 21.39
CA ILE A 430 -3.62 20.02 19.98
C ILE A 430 -5.02 19.43 19.79
N THR A 431 -5.46 18.53 20.67
CA THR A 431 -6.81 17.93 20.64
C THR A 431 -7.91 19.00 20.65
N ALA A 432 -7.78 20.01 21.51
CA ALA A 432 -8.71 21.14 21.57
C ALA A 432 -8.72 21.97 20.27
N GLN A 433 -7.55 22.26 19.69
CA GLN A 433 -7.44 23.02 18.43
C GLN A 433 -8.06 22.28 17.23
N LEU A 434 -7.96 20.95 17.22
CA LEU A 434 -8.60 20.12 16.21
C LEU A 434 -10.11 19.97 16.45
N GLY A 435 -10.62 20.35 17.62
CA GLY A 435 -12.04 20.21 17.97
C GLY A 435 -12.45 18.75 18.17
N LEU A 436 -11.50 17.87 18.51
CA LEU A 436 -11.76 16.48 18.81
C LEU A 436 -12.49 16.42 20.17
N GLN A 437 -13.81 16.23 20.15
CA GLN A 437 -14.56 15.97 21.37
C GLN A 437 -14.22 14.56 21.88
N PHE A 438 -13.76 14.45 23.12
CA PHE A 438 -13.61 13.17 23.80
C PHE A 438 -15.02 12.57 23.99
N VAL A 439 -15.36 11.56 23.19
CA VAL A 439 -16.56 10.76 23.41
C VAL A 439 -16.09 9.42 23.97
N PRO A 440 -16.17 9.19 25.30
CA PRO A 440 -15.93 7.87 25.85
C PRO A 440 -16.91 6.88 25.20
N GLU A 441 -16.43 5.68 24.85
CA GLU A 441 -17.20 4.65 24.12
C GLU A 441 -18.57 4.33 24.74
N ASN A 442 -18.76 4.59 26.04
CA ASN A 442 -20.00 4.31 26.77
C ASN A 442 -21.08 5.40 26.68
N ARG A 443 -20.92 6.44 25.83
CA ARG A 443 -22.01 7.39 25.52
C ARG A 443 -22.08 7.70 24.03
N ILE A 444 -22.31 6.68 23.20
CA ILE A 444 -23.09 6.89 21.99
C ILE A 444 -24.57 6.78 22.40
N SER A 445 -25.09 7.83 23.02
CA SER A 445 -26.54 8.00 23.02
C SER A 445 -26.97 8.24 21.57
N PRO A 446 -28.03 7.58 21.07
CA PRO A 446 -28.61 7.99 19.80
C PRO A 446 -28.93 9.48 19.90
N PRO A 447 -28.79 10.26 18.81
CA PRO A 447 -29.09 11.68 18.85
C PRO A 447 -30.49 11.86 19.46
N ALA A 448 -30.59 12.74 20.46
CA ALA A 448 -31.85 13.05 21.13
C ALA A 448 -32.96 13.20 20.10
N GLY A 449 -34.05 12.45 20.31
CA GLY A 449 -35.14 12.30 19.35
C GLY A 449 -35.52 13.64 18.72
N LYS A 450 -35.17 13.82 17.45
CA LYS A 450 -35.73 14.93 16.67
C LYS A 450 -37.23 14.68 16.60
N ARG A 451 -38.00 15.68 17.05
CA ARG A 451 -39.43 15.82 16.79
C ARG A 451 -39.73 15.36 15.36
N LYS A 452 -40.80 14.58 15.18
CA LYS A 452 -41.36 14.22 13.87
C LYS A 452 -41.71 15.50 13.10
N GLY A 453 -40.71 16.08 12.45
CA GLY A 453 -40.86 17.12 11.45
C GLY A 453 -41.27 16.49 10.13
N LYS A 454 -42.06 17.22 9.35
CA LYS A 454 -42.54 16.85 8.00
C LYS A 454 -41.48 16.10 7.20
N VAL A 455 -41.91 15.03 6.51
CA VAL A 455 -41.09 14.28 5.53
C VAL A 455 -40.51 15.28 4.52
N SER A 456 -39.26 15.69 4.74
CA SER A 456 -38.51 16.48 3.77
C SER A 456 -38.15 15.57 2.60
N GLU A 457 -38.24 16.07 1.37
CA GLU A 457 -37.76 15.36 0.19
C GLU A 457 -36.37 14.74 0.42
N LYS A 458 -36.18 13.49 -0.02
CA LYS A 458 -34.90 12.78 0.10
C LYS A 458 -33.81 13.58 -0.62
N LYS A 459 -32.99 14.30 0.15
CA LYS A 459 -31.87 15.09 -0.38
C LYS A 459 -30.77 14.15 -0.87
N ILE A 460 -30.47 14.21 -2.17
CA ILE A 460 -29.35 13.50 -2.79
C ILE A 460 -28.22 14.52 -3.01
N PRO A 461 -26.94 14.18 -2.72
CA PRO A 461 -25.79 15.04 -3.02
C PRO A 461 -25.65 15.37 -4.52
N SER A 462 -24.90 16.42 -4.86
CA SER A 462 -24.53 16.72 -6.25
C SER A 462 -23.86 15.51 -6.92
N ILE A 463 -24.20 15.25 -8.18
CA ILE A 463 -23.73 14.05 -8.89
C ILE A 463 -22.62 14.41 -9.85
N TRP A 464 -21.49 13.74 -9.71
CA TRP A 464 -20.36 13.81 -10.63
C TRP A 464 -20.27 12.49 -11.42
N LEU A 465 -20.14 12.58 -12.74
CA LEU A 465 -20.06 11.40 -13.61
C LEU A 465 -18.64 11.25 -14.16
N LYS A 466 -17.97 10.14 -13.85
CA LYS A 466 -16.62 9.83 -14.32
C LYS A 466 -16.63 8.82 -15.46
N THR A 467 -15.89 9.12 -16.54
CA THR A 467 -15.89 8.34 -17.79
C THR A 467 -14.58 8.49 -18.57
N ASP A 468 -14.32 7.53 -19.45
CA ASP A 468 -13.27 7.54 -20.48
C ASP A 468 -13.82 7.75 -21.91
N ASP A 469 -15.07 8.19 -22.03
CA ASP A 469 -15.74 8.45 -23.31
C ASP A 469 -16.21 9.91 -23.44
N LEU A 470 -15.51 10.68 -24.27
CA LEU A 470 -15.87 12.08 -24.54
C LEU A 470 -17.31 12.23 -25.04
N ARG A 471 -17.87 11.23 -25.73
CA ARG A 471 -19.25 11.30 -26.24
C ARG A 471 -20.25 11.47 -25.10
N VAL A 472 -20.07 10.74 -23.99
CA VAL A 472 -20.91 10.88 -22.78
C VAL A 472 -20.85 12.30 -22.23
N CYS A 473 -19.68 12.95 -22.34
CA CYS A 473 -19.53 14.33 -21.90
C CYS A 473 -20.27 15.33 -22.79
N LEU A 474 -20.49 15.01 -24.07
CA LEU A 474 -21.18 15.87 -25.04
C LEU A 474 -22.70 15.65 -25.09
N LEU A 475 -23.20 14.52 -24.59
CA LEU A 475 -24.62 14.18 -24.59
C LEU A 475 -25.42 14.96 -23.51
N ARG A 476 -26.71 15.17 -23.80
CA ARG A 476 -27.72 15.51 -22.79
C ARG A 476 -28.09 14.25 -22.02
N LEU A 477 -27.69 14.20 -20.75
CA LEU A 477 -27.87 13.04 -19.90
C LEU A 477 -29.30 12.94 -19.36
N PRO A 478 -29.79 11.73 -19.01
CA PRO A 478 -31.14 11.54 -18.49
C PRO A 478 -31.34 12.09 -17.07
N PHE A 479 -30.28 12.61 -16.44
CA PHE A 479 -30.28 13.18 -15.09
C PHE A 479 -29.28 14.32 -14.98
N ASN A 480 -29.47 15.15 -13.96
CA ASN A 480 -28.58 16.27 -13.72
C ASN A 480 -27.20 15.78 -13.25
N VAL A 481 -26.16 16.29 -13.88
CA VAL A 481 -24.76 16.00 -13.55
C VAL A 481 -24.05 17.34 -13.42
N ASP A 482 -23.63 17.67 -12.20
CA ASP A 482 -22.96 18.91 -11.88
C ASP A 482 -21.56 18.99 -12.53
N ARG A 483 -20.86 17.84 -12.58
CA ARG A 483 -19.52 17.75 -13.18
C ARG A 483 -19.30 16.44 -13.93
N LYS A 484 -18.61 16.55 -15.07
CA LYS A 484 -18.24 15.43 -15.94
C LYS A 484 -16.73 15.23 -15.86
N LEU A 485 -16.31 14.14 -15.25
CA LEU A 485 -14.90 13.78 -15.04
C LEU A 485 -14.44 12.93 -16.22
N LEU A 486 -13.58 13.48 -17.08
CA LEU A 486 -13.08 12.78 -18.26
C LEU A 486 -11.61 12.39 -18.04
N LEU A 487 -11.31 11.10 -18.18
CA LEU A 487 -9.93 10.62 -18.11
C LEU A 487 -9.07 11.31 -19.17
N LEU A 488 -7.90 11.80 -18.77
CA LEU A 488 -6.88 12.28 -19.68
C LEU A 488 -6.00 11.11 -20.13
N ASP A 489 -6.08 10.79 -21.40
CA ASP A 489 -5.16 9.92 -22.13
C ASP A 489 -4.97 10.47 -23.55
N GLU A 490 -4.10 9.85 -24.35
CA GLU A 490 -3.88 10.29 -25.73
C GLU A 490 -5.15 10.31 -26.57
N LYS A 491 -6.08 9.37 -26.35
CA LYS A 491 -7.32 9.28 -27.11
C LYS A 491 -8.24 10.46 -26.81
N THR A 492 -8.54 10.71 -25.53
CA THR A 492 -9.44 11.80 -25.13
C THR A 492 -8.81 13.17 -25.38
N TYR A 493 -7.49 13.30 -25.20
CA TYR A 493 -6.71 14.48 -25.56
C TYR A 493 -6.83 14.78 -27.07
N ASN A 494 -6.54 13.81 -27.94
CA ASN A 494 -6.62 14.01 -29.38
C ASN A 494 -8.04 14.34 -29.84
N GLN A 495 -9.05 13.69 -29.26
CA GLN A 495 -10.45 13.97 -29.56
C GLN A 495 -10.86 15.40 -29.19
N ILE A 496 -10.50 15.89 -27.98
CA ILE A 496 -10.86 17.26 -27.59
C ILE A 496 -10.06 18.29 -28.39
N MET A 497 -8.80 18.00 -28.75
CA MET A 497 -7.97 18.95 -29.48
C MET A 497 -8.48 19.19 -30.90
N ARG A 498 -9.09 18.18 -31.54
CA ARG A 498 -9.76 18.31 -32.85
C ARG A 498 -10.98 19.22 -32.86
N ILE A 499 -11.64 19.42 -31.71
CA ILE A 499 -12.81 20.32 -31.62
C ILE A 499 -12.33 21.76 -31.61
N LYS A 500 -12.51 22.53 -32.69
CA LYS A 500 -12.03 23.92 -32.81
C LYS A 500 -12.58 24.84 -31.70
N LYS A 501 -13.89 24.80 -31.45
CA LYS A 501 -14.57 25.60 -30.41
C LYS A 501 -15.53 24.72 -29.59
N PRO A 502 -15.06 24.11 -28.48
CA PRO A 502 -15.93 23.42 -27.55
C PRO A 502 -17.08 24.30 -27.07
N ALA A 503 -18.25 23.70 -26.83
CA ALA A 503 -19.40 24.41 -26.29
C ALA A 503 -19.06 25.05 -24.93
N ARG A 504 -19.49 26.30 -24.70
CA ARG A 504 -19.06 27.12 -23.54
C ARG A 504 -19.28 26.42 -22.19
N HIS A 505 -20.36 25.65 -22.05
CA HIS A 505 -20.68 24.91 -20.83
C HIS A 505 -19.66 23.80 -20.50
N LEU A 506 -18.93 23.27 -21.49
CA LEU A 506 -17.93 22.22 -21.26
C LEU A 506 -16.74 22.74 -20.45
N TYR A 507 -16.33 23.99 -20.63
CA TYR A 507 -15.20 24.55 -19.88
C TYR A 507 -15.47 24.61 -18.36
N SER A 508 -16.73 24.86 -17.97
CA SER A 508 -17.14 24.94 -16.56
C SER A 508 -17.51 23.58 -15.95
N SER A 509 -18.00 22.63 -16.77
CA SER A 509 -18.53 21.34 -16.29
C SER A 509 -17.55 20.18 -16.42
N LEU A 510 -16.62 20.23 -17.38
CA LEU A 510 -15.64 19.17 -17.61
C LEU A 510 -14.47 19.29 -16.63
N VAL A 511 -14.12 18.18 -16.01
CA VAL A 511 -12.96 18.04 -15.13
C VAL A 511 -12.02 16.99 -15.75
N TRP A 512 -10.78 17.38 -16.04
CA TRP A 512 -9.79 16.45 -16.58
C TRP A 512 -9.18 15.60 -15.47
N VAL A 513 -9.25 14.28 -15.59
CA VAL A 513 -8.74 13.34 -14.58
C VAL A 513 -7.38 12.81 -15.00
N LEU A 514 -6.37 13.10 -14.20
CA LEU A 514 -5.02 12.56 -14.37
C LEU A 514 -4.95 11.11 -13.84
N PRO A 515 -4.14 10.24 -14.48
CA PRO A 515 -3.92 8.89 -13.96
C PRO A 515 -3.18 8.91 -12.62
N PRO A 516 -3.42 8.00 -11.67
CA PRO A 516 -2.70 7.97 -10.39
C PRO A 516 -1.20 7.63 -10.53
N ILE A 517 -0.80 6.99 -11.64
CA ILE A 517 0.59 6.68 -11.97
C ILE A 517 0.92 7.27 -13.35
N ILE A 518 1.97 8.11 -13.41
CA ILE A 518 2.54 8.66 -14.64
C ILE A 518 4.01 8.22 -14.70
N LEU A 519 4.36 7.28 -15.58
CA LEU A 519 5.75 6.85 -15.73
C LEU A 519 6.65 8.01 -16.20
N GLU A 520 7.96 7.91 -15.96
CA GLU A 520 8.94 8.97 -16.27
C GLU A 520 8.93 9.37 -17.75
N ASP A 521 8.81 8.39 -18.66
CA ASP A 521 8.72 8.57 -20.10
C ASP A 521 7.43 9.27 -20.56
N MET A 522 6.33 9.07 -19.84
CA MET A 522 5.02 9.70 -20.11
C MET A 522 4.90 11.11 -19.52
N LEU A 523 5.81 11.52 -18.63
CA LEU A 523 5.69 12.77 -17.89
C LEU A 523 5.63 14.00 -18.81
N GLN A 524 6.39 13.98 -19.91
CA GLN A 524 6.41 15.06 -20.89
C GLN A 524 5.05 15.25 -21.56
N PHE A 525 4.41 14.14 -22.00
CA PHE A 525 3.08 14.18 -22.59
C PHE A 525 2.06 14.84 -21.66
N TYR A 526 2.01 14.45 -20.38
CA TYR A 526 1.03 15.03 -19.45
C TYR A 526 1.30 16.51 -19.16
N ARG A 527 2.56 16.94 -19.11
CA ARG A 527 2.90 18.37 -18.97
C ARG A 527 2.39 19.19 -20.15
N GLU A 528 2.69 18.75 -21.36
CA GLU A 528 2.26 19.43 -22.59
C GLU A 528 0.73 19.42 -22.73
N ALA A 529 0.08 18.29 -22.43
CA ALA A 529 -1.37 18.17 -22.48
C ALA A 529 -2.05 19.13 -21.48
N VAL A 530 -1.53 19.23 -20.24
CA VAL A 530 -2.05 20.18 -19.25
C VAL A 530 -1.93 21.63 -19.75
N ILE A 531 -0.76 22.02 -20.26
CA ILE A 531 -0.52 23.37 -20.79
C ILE A 531 -1.44 23.66 -21.98
N ALA A 532 -1.54 22.74 -22.94
CA ALA A 532 -2.36 22.92 -24.14
C ALA A 532 -3.86 23.03 -23.82
N LEU A 533 -4.36 22.18 -22.92
CA LEU A 533 -5.76 22.22 -22.49
C LEU A 533 -6.07 23.50 -21.69
N GLN A 534 -5.12 23.99 -20.89
CA GLN A 534 -5.24 25.31 -20.26
C GLN A 534 -5.22 26.43 -21.30
N GLY A 535 -4.37 26.38 -22.31
CA GLY A 535 -4.41 27.33 -23.44
C GLY A 535 -5.78 27.37 -24.12
N LYS A 536 -6.46 26.23 -24.19
CA LYS A 536 -7.82 26.10 -24.75
C LYS A 536 -8.96 26.59 -23.83
N GLY A 537 -8.66 26.92 -22.57
CA GLY A 537 -9.63 27.43 -21.61
C GLY A 537 -10.13 26.43 -20.57
N PHE A 538 -9.66 25.18 -20.58
CA PHE A 538 -9.99 24.23 -19.50
C PHE A 538 -9.26 24.60 -18.21
N ARG A 539 -9.98 24.61 -17.08
CA ARG A 539 -9.44 25.05 -15.78
C ARG A 539 -9.67 24.06 -14.64
N SER A 540 -10.47 23.02 -14.83
CA SER A 540 -10.81 22.06 -13.78
C SER A 540 -10.07 20.73 -13.96
N TRP A 541 -9.44 20.27 -12.88
CA TRP A 541 -8.58 19.09 -12.86
C TRP A 541 -8.89 18.18 -11.66
N GLN A 542 -8.68 16.88 -11.84
CA GLN A 542 -8.67 15.89 -10.78
C GLN A 542 -7.32 15.19 -10.77
N ILE A 543 -6.64 15.23 -9.62
CA ILE A 543 -5.36 14.54 -9.40
C ILE A 543 -5.60 13.16 -8.75
N GLY A 544 -4.88 12.15 -9.21
CA GLY A 544 -4.82 10.82 -8.60
C GLY A 544 -3.60 10.60 -7.70
N HIS A 545 -2.66 11.53 -7.71
CA HIS A 545 -1.45 11.49 -6.90
C HIS A 545 -1.06 12.89 -6.46
N ILE A 546 -0.64 13.07 -5.20
CA ILE A 546 -0.42 14.41 -4.63
C ILE A 546 0.64 15.22 -5.38
N SER A 547 1.68 14.55 -5.90
CA SER A 547 2.73 15.20 -6.69
C SER A 547 2.29 15.79 -8.02
N GLN A 548 1.07 15.52 -8.46
CA GLN A 548 0.52 16.08 -9.69
C GLN A 548 0.16 17.55 -9.55
N LEU A 549 0.07 18.07 -8.32
CA LEU A 549 -0.04 19.51 -8.07
C LEU A 549 1.08 20.30 -8.77
N SER A 550 2.28 19.72 -8.86
CA SER A 550 3.42 20.33 -9.52
C SER A 550 3.20 20.56 -11.03
N LEU A 551 2.31 19.82 -11.69
CA LEU A 551 1.97 20.05 -13.11
C LEU A 551 1.33 21.42 -13.33
N PHE A 552 0.64 21.97 -12.33
CA PHE A 552 -0.01 23.27 -12.42
C PHE A 552 0.91 24.42 -12.02
N SER A 553 1.95 24.15 -11.22
CA SER A 553 3.00 25.12 -10.89
C SER A 553 3.96 25.39 -12.07
N LEU A 554 4.24 24.38 -12.88
CA LEU A 554 5.09 24.47 -14.08
C LEU A 554 4.37 25.12 -15.27
N ALA A 555 3.05 25.07 -15.30
CA ALA A 555 2.22 25.79 -16.26
C ALA A 555 2.15 27.31 -15.99
N GLY A 556 2.88 27.80 -14.97
CA GLY A 556 3.04 29.21 -14.62
C GLY A 556 2.59 29.54 -13.19
N GLY A 557 3.40 29.21 -12.19
CA GLY A 557 3.27 29.78 -10.84
C GLY A 557 4.06 29.07 -9.75
N ARG A 558 5.09 29.74 -9.21
CA ARG A 558 5.57 29.54 -7.84
C ARG A 558 4.41 29.78 -6.88
N HIS A 559 4.09 28.81 -6.02
CA HIS A 559 3.23 29.07 -4.86
C HIS A 559 4.07 29.75 -3.78
N GLY A 560 3.67 30.97 -3.39
CA GLY A 560 4.15 31.64 -2.19
C GLY A 560 5.12 32.80 -2.40
N ALA A 561 4.59 33.97 -2.74
CA ALA A 561 4.97 35.25 -2.12
C ALA A 561 3.94 36.30 -2.54
N GLU A 562 3.47 37.08 -1.59
CA GLU A 562 2.52 38.18 -1.74
C GLU A 562 2.97 39.14 -2.85
N GLY A 563 2.40 38.99 -4.04
CA GLY A 563 2.61 39.87 -5.17
C GLY A 563 1.26 40.29 -5.73
N LYS A 564 0.82 41.50 -5.41
CA LYS A 564 -0.31 42.17 -6.06
C LYS A 564 0.03 42.39 -7.54
N GLY A 565 -0.31 41.43 -8.39
CA GLY A 565 -0.17 41.50 -9.84
C GLY A 565 -1.49 41.13 -10.53
N ARG A 566 -2.03 42.06 -11.31
CA ARG A 566 -3.32 42.02 -12.03
C ARG A 566 -3.52 40.71 -12.86
N GLY A 567 -4.64 40.03 -12.60
CA GLY A 567 -5.38 39.14 -13.52
C GLY A 567 -4.66 37.90 -14.09
N ARG A 568 -4.48 36.83 -13.30
CA ARG A 568 -4.03 35.51 -13.79
C ARG A 568 -4.99 34.41 -13.34
N SER A 569 -5.50 33.61 -14.28
CA SER A 569 -6.63 32.69 -14.06
C SER A 569 -6.25 31.45 -13.23
N SER A 570 -6.80 31.32 -12.02
CA SER A 570 -6.61 30.19 -11.12
C SER A 570 -7.21 28.88 -11.67
N VAL A 571 -6.48 27.76 -11.57
CA VAL A 571 -7.03 26.42 -11.82
C VAL A 571 -7.80 25.90 -10.61
N SER A 572 -8.76 25.01 -10.86
CA SER A 572 -9.61 24.36 -9.86
C SER A 572 -9.19 22.89 -9.76
N VAL A 573 -8.70 22.46 -8.60
CA VAL A 573 -8.18 21.09 -8.40
C VAL A 573 -9.03 20.30 -7.42
N SER A 574 -9.35 19.06 -7.79
CA SER A 574 -9.99 18.05 -6.94
C SER A 574 -9.08 16.83 -6.75
N GLY A 575 -9.20 16.15 -5.61
CA GLY A 575 -8.50 14.91 -5.31
C GLY A 575 -9.37 13.67 -5.59
N ASP A 576 -8.79 12.66 -6.21
CA ASP A 576 -9.40 11.34 -6.40
C ASP A 576 -9.29 10.46 -5.13
N TYR A 577 -10.11 9.40 -5.04
CA TYR A 577 -10.06 8.47 -3.91
C TYR A 577 -8.69 7.79 -3.75
N THR A 578 -7.89 7.75 -4.82
CA THR A 578 -6.51 7.26 -4.83
C THR A 578 -5.53 8.09 -3.99
N LEU A 579 -5.92 9.29 -3.53
CA LEU A 579 -5.18 10.04 -2.51
C LEU A 579 -5.33 9.47 -1.09
N ASN A 580 -6.14 8.43 -0.91
CA ASN A 580 -6.26 7.67 0.34
C ASN A 580 -6.68 8.50 1.57
N ILE A 581 -7.62 9.44 1.39
CA ILE A 581 -8.09 10.33 2.45
C ILE A 581 -9.03 9.58 3.43
N LEU A 582 -8.61 9.39 4.68
CA LEU A 582 -9.37 8.70 5.73
C LEU A 582 -9.59 9.50 7.03
N ASN A 583 -9.18 10.77 7.05
CA ASN A 583 -9.33 11.65 8.20
C ASN A 583 -9.41 13.14 7.79
N SER A 584 -9.91 13.97 8.70
CA SER A 584 -10.12 15.41 8.55
C SER A 584 -8.81 16.19 8.46
N SER A 585 -7.74 15.71 9.11
CA SER A 585 -6.41 16.33 9.01
C SER A 585 -5.83 16.21 7.59
N ALA A 586 -6.13 15.13 6.87
CA ALA A 586 -5.77 14.98 5.47
C ALA A 586 -6.56 15.95 4.57
N PHE A 587 -7.83 16.23 4.90
CA PHE A 587 -8.61 17.28 4.26
C PHE A 587 -8.03 18.68 4.53
N ASP A 588 -7.57 18.96 5.75
CA ASP A 588 -6.90 20.21 6.09
C ASP A 588 -5.59 20.38 5.30
N TYR A 589 -4.83 19.29 5.10
CA TYR A 589 -3.66 19.29 4.23
C TYR A 589 -4.03 19.63 2.78
N LEU A 590 -5.03 18.94 2.21
CA LEU A 590 -5.50 19.20 0.85
C LEU A 590 -5.88 20.68 0.67
N LYS A 591 -6.61 21.25 1.62
CA LYS A 591 -6.96 22.67 1.63
C LYS A 591 -5.72 23.57 1.69
N HIS A 592 -4.76 23.22 2.54
CA HIS A 592 -3.51 23.97 2.70
C HIS A 592 -2.73 24.06 1.38
N VAL A 593 -2.72 22.99 0.59
CA VAL A 593 -2.05 22.95 -0.74
C VAL A 593 -2.96 23.37 -1.90
N GLY A 594 -4.09 24.01 -1.62
CA GLY A 594 -4.96 24.62 -2.64
C GLY A 594 -5.94 23.67 -3.34
N VAL A 595 -6.08 22.42 -2.88
CA VAL A 595 -7.12 21.51 -3.37
C VAL A 595 -8.47 21.90 -2.79
N GLN A 596 -9.49 21.99 -3.65
CA GLN A 596 -10.81 22.56 -3.31
C GLN A 596 -11.87 21.48 -3.03
N TRP A 597 -11.70 20.28 -3.59
CA TRP A 597 -12.57 19.12 -3.36
C TRP A 597 -11.71 17.89 -3.09
N GLY A 598 -12.02 17.11 -2.05
CA GLY A 598 -11.36 15.85 -1.77
C GLY A 598 -12.36 14.69 -1.77
N GLN A 599 -11.97 13.55 -2.36
CA GLN A 599 -12.73 12.33 -2.21
C GLN A 599 -12.27 11.55 -0.98
N ILE A 600 -13.22 11.16 -0.13
CA ILE A 600 -13.01 10.17 0.92
C ILE A 600 -12.63 8.85 0.25
N SER A 601 -11.67 8.12 0.83
CA SER A 601 -11.30 6.80 0.36
C SER A 601 -12.52 5.86 0.34
N ILE A 602 -12.64 5.06 -0.73
CA ILE A 602 -13.69 4.04 -0.85
C ILE A 602 -13.55 2.91 0.17
N GLU A 603 -12.40 2.83 0.87
CA GLU A 603 -12.19 1.92 2.00
C GLU A 603 -12.74 2.48 3.34
N SER A 604 -13.44 3.62 3.33
CA SER A 604 -14.03 4.19 4.54
C SER A 604 -15.35 3.52 4.94
N ASP A 605 -15.59 3.42 6.24
CA ASP A 605 -16.87 2.98 6.81
C ASP A 605 -17.80 4.18 7.16
N LYS A 606 -19.07 3.88 7.43
CA LYS A 606 -20.11 4.87 7.83
C LYS A 606 -19.66 5.78 8.98
N LYS A 607 -19.07 5.19 10.03
CA LYS A 607 -18.67 5.92 11.24
C LYS A 607 -17.59 6.96 10.91
N SER A 608 -16.54 6.52 10.21
CA SER A 608 -15.41 7.35 9.81
C SER A 608 -15.87 8.49 8.89
N MET A 609 -16.72 8.20 7.90
CA MET A 609 -17.28 9.25 7.02
C MET A 609 -18.08 10.30 7.79
N ALA A 610 -18.95 9.88 8.72
CA ALA A 610 -19.74 10.81 9.51
C ALA A 610 -18.85 11.76 10.36
N GLN A 611 -17.77 11.22 10.93
CA GLN A 611 -16.83 12.02 11.71
C GLN A 611 -16.02 12.98 10.82
N ILE A 612 -15.53 12.51 9.66
CA ILE A 612 -14.83 13.36 8.68
C ILE A 612 -15.71 14.52 8.22
N THR A 613 -16.96 14.24 7.82
CA THR A 613 -17.89 15.27 7.33
C THR A 613 -18.17 16.33 8.39
N ARG A 614 -18.22 15.93 9.67
CA ARG A 614 -18.38 16.84 10.81
C ARG A 614 -17.13 17.69 11.07
N ASN A 615 -15.95 17.09 10.98
CA ASN A 615 -14.70 17.70 11.46
C ASN A 615 -13.94 18.47 10.37
N LYS A 616 -14.14 18.17 9.08
CA LYS A 616 -13.45 18.86 7.96
C LYS A 616 -13.75 20.37 7.96
N LYS A 617 -12.74 21.20 7.68
CA LYS A 617 -12.89 22.67 7.73
C LYS A 617 -12.83 23.33 6.36
N GLY A 618 -14.00 23.59 5.77
CA GLY A 618 -14.12 24.48 4.60
C GLY A 618 -13.54 23.94 3.28
N ILE A 619 -13.37 22.62 3.19
CA ILE A 619 -13.09 21.90 1.94
C ILE A 619 -14.28 20.98 1.63
N LYS A 620 -14.62 20.85 0.34
CA LYS A 620 -15.75 20.01 -0.09
C LYS A 620 -15.34 18.54 -0.09
N ALA A 621 -16.19 17.67 0.43
CA ALA A 621 -15.94 16.22 0.48
C ALA A 621 -16.96 15.46 -0.36
N GLY A 622 -16.47 14.49 -1.11
CA GLY A 622 -17.32 13.53 -1.79
C GLY A 622 -16.77 12.12 -1.70
N ILE A 623 -17.45 11.18 -2.35
CA ILE A 623 -17.03 9.77 -2.40
C ILE A 623 -17.52 9.12 -3.69
N THR A 624 -16.76 8.17 -4.22
CA THR A 624 -17.27 7.28 -5.27
C THR A 624 -18.28 6.31 -4.68
N VAL A 625 -19.49 6.28 -5.23
CA VAL A 625 -20.60 5.44 -4.75
C VAL A 625 -20.94 4.30 -5.72
N PHE A 626 -20.44 4.34 -6.94
CA PHE A 626 -20.71 3.33 -7.95
C PHE A 626 -19.54 3.25 -8.92
N GLY A 627 -19.12 2.03 -9.27
CA GLY A 627 -18.15 1.81 -10.35
C GLY A 627 -17.32 0.55 -10.21
N ARG A 628 -16.34 0.41 -11.10
CA ARG A 628 -15.41 -0.73 -11.17
C ARG A 628 -13.98 -0.23 -10.89
N PRO A 629 -13.62 0.13 -9.64
CA PRO A 629 -12.30 0.68 -9.34
C PRO A 629 -11.21 -0.37 -9.60
N PRO A 630 -10.00 0.03 -10.04
CA PRO A 630 -8.84 -0.85 -10.08
C PRO A 630 -8.54 -1.44 -8.70
N LEU A 631 -8.63 -2.76 -8.57
CA LEU A 631 -8.30 -3.50 -7.37
C LEU A 631 -6.79 -3.76 -7.25
N PHE A 632 -6.13 -3.91 -8.39
CA PHE A 632 -4.68 -3.83 -8.56
C PHE A 632 -4.35 -2.85 -9.68
N THR A 633 -3.29 -2.08 -9.48
CA THR A 633 -2.61 -1.28 -10.50
C THR A 633 -1.17 -1.75 -10.55
N ALA A 634 -0.70 -2.29 -11.66
CA ALA A 634 0.59 -2.96 -11.76
C ALA A 634 1.35 -2.57 -13.03
N ARG A 635 2.68 -2.54 -12.94
CA ARG A 635 3.55 -2.32 -14.10
C ARG A 635 3.68 -3.58 -14.98
N GLN A 636 3.64 -4.76 -14.36
CA GLN A 636 3.79 -6.03 -15.08
C GLN A 636 2.62 -6.29 -16.02
N THR A 637 2.93 -6.73 -17.24
CA THR A 637 2.00 -7.39 -18.16
C THR A 637 2.30 -8.89 -18.15
N PRO A 638 1.43 -9.75 -17.59
CA PRO A 638 1.69 -11.19 -17.64
C PRO A 638 1.45 -11.76 -19.04
N ASP A 639 2.44 -12.42 -19.64
CA ASP A 639 2.35 -12.95 -21.02
C ASP A 639 1.33 -14.07 -21.19
N PHE A 640 1.05 -14.80 -20.12
CA PHE A 640 0.05 -15.86 -20.08
C PHE A 640 -1.40 -15.31 -20.02
N PHE A 641 -1.59 -13.99 -19.99
CA PHE A 641 -2.89 -13.34 -19.95
C PHE A 641 -3.26 -12.61 -21.23
N ARG A 642 -4.56 -12.64 -21.54
CA ARG A 642 -5.16 -11.76 -22.55
C ARG A 642 -6.01 -10.71 -21.85
N TYR A 643 -5.78 -9.45 -22.18
CA TYR A 643 -6.64 -8.34 -21.74
C TYR A 643 -8.08 -8.54 -22.24
N GLY A 644 -9.06 -8.13 -21.44
CA GLY A 644 -10.49 -8.33 -21.68
C GLY A 644 -11.01 -9.72 -21.30
N GLN A 645 -10.15 -10.63 -20.83
CA GLN A 645 -10.57 -11.95 -20.37
C GLN A 645 -10.98 -11.92 -18.89
N THR A 646 -12.09 -12.61 -18.57
CA THR A 646 -12.54 -12.83 -17.19
C THR A 646 -11.77 -13.97 -16.52
N PHE A 647 -11.37 -13.77 -15.27
CA PHE A 647 -10.87 -14.81 -14.36
C PHE A 647 -11.69 -14.84 -13.06
N ILE A 648 -11.66 -15.98 -12.37
CA ILE A 648 -12.54 -16.30 -11.24
C ILE A 648 -11.69 -16.64 -10.01
N SER A 649 -12.02 -16.06 -8.87
CA SER A 649 -11.38 -16.37 -7.58
C SER A 649 -11.88 -17.68 -6.97
N PRO A 650 -11.21 -18.21 -5.91
CA PRO A 650 -11.70 -19.37 -5.16
C PRO A 650 -13.11 -19.20 -4.59
N ARG A 651 -13.56 -17.95 -4.38
CA ARG A 651 -14.90 -17.62 -3.86
C ARG A 651 -15.95 -17.42 -4.95
N GLY A 652 -15.62 -17.71 -6.21
CA GLY A 652 -16.53 -17.52 -7.35
C GLY A 652 -16.69 -16.08 -7.84
N GLU A 653 -15.97 -15.13 -7.23
CA GLU A 653 -15.97 -13.72 -7.68
C GLU A 653 -15.23 -13.59 -9.01
N LYS A 654 -15.77 -12.76 -9.92
CA LYS A 654 -15.26 -12.58 -11.28
C LYS A 654 -14.57 -11.24 -11.46
N PHE A 655 -13.46 -11.24 -12.20
CA PHE A 655 -12.61 -10.08 -12.42
C PHE A 655 -12.10 -10.06 -13.86
N GLU A 656 -11.65 -8.90 -14.32
CA GLU A 656 -11.16 -8.66 -15.68
C GLU A 656 -9.82 -7.91 -15.63
N LEU A 657 -8.91 -8.25 -16.56
CA LEU A 657 -7.68 -7.49 -16.79
C LEU A 657 -7.87 -6.47 -17.90
N GLN A 658 -7.50 -5.22 -17.65
CA GLN A 658 -7.44 -4.16 -18.66
C GLN A 658 -6.07 -3.49 -18.68
N LYS A 659 -5.66 -2.98 -19.84
CA LYS A 659 -4.47 -2.13 -19.97
C LYS A 659 -4.91 -0.68 -20.14
N ARG A 660 -4.42 0.21 -19.28
CA ARG A 660 -4.68 1.66 -19.38
C ARG A 660 -3.50 2.44 -18.82
N TRP A 661 -3.12 3.54 -19.47
CA TRP A 661 -1.99 4.41 -19.06
C TRP A 661 -0.66 3.66 -18.89
N GLY A 662 -0.41 2.66 -19.74
CA GLY A 662 0.77 1.79 -19.63
C GLY A 662 0.74 0.80 -18.45
N GLN A 663 -0.33 0.79 -17.65
CA GLN A 663 -0.48 -0.10 -16.48
C GLN A 663 -1.44 -1.25 -16.78
N THR A 664 -1.20 -2.38 -16.11
CA THR A 664 -2.15 -3.48 -15.97
C THR A 664 -3.07 -3.20 -14.79
N LEU A 665 -4.38 -3.22 -15.04
CA LEU A 665 -5.43 -3.00 -14.05
C LEU A 665 -6.24 -4.29 -13.87
N VAL A 666 -6.51 -4.67 -12.61
CA VAL A 666 -7.50 -5.69 -12.28
C VAL A 666 -8.79 -4.99 -11.86
N LEU A 667 -9.89 -5.24 -12.57
CA LEU A 667 -11.21 -4.67 -12.28
C LEU A 667 -12.18 -5.77 -11.85
N PRO A 668 -13.11 -5.50 -10.92
CA PRO A 668 -14.21 -6.44 -10.67
C PRO A 668 -15.13 -6.49 -11.90
N GLU A 669 -15.72 -7.64 -12.23
CA GLU A 669 -16.72 -7.74 -13.31
C GLU A 669 -17.96 -6.90 -12.98
N ARG A 670 -18.41 -6.99 -11.72
CA ARG A 670 -19.56 -6.24 -11.22
C ARG A 670 -19.11 -4.97 -10.49
N PRO A 671 -19.79 -3.84 -10.69
CA PRO A 671 -19.48 -2.64 -9.94
C PRO A 671 -19.79 -2.83 -8.45
N PHE A 672 -19.00 -2.19 -7.60
CA PHE A 672 -19.47 -1.90 -6.23
C PHE A 672 -20.58 -0.84 -6.33
N SER A 673 -21.51 -0.85 -5.39
CA SER A 673 -22.62 0.10 -5.43
C SER A 673 -23.12 0.43 -4.03
N LEU A 674 -23.15 1.73 -3.75
CA LEU A 674 -23.78 2.35 -2.59
C LEU A 674 -25.04 3.15 -2.99
N LEU A 675 -25.53 3.00 -4.23
CA LEU A 675 -26.64 3.81 -4.77
C LEU A 675 -27.91 3.72 -3.92
N SER A 676 -28.19 2.54 -3.35
CA SER A 676 -29.34 2.33 -2.46
C SER A 676 -29.27 3.14 -1.15
N PHE A 677 -28.10 3.63 -0.78
CA PHE A 677 -27.86 4.35 0.47
C PHE A 677 -27.71 5.87 0.27
N LEU A 678 -27.87 6.40 -0.95
CA LEU A 678 -27.60 7.82 -1.25
C LEU A 678 -28.41 8.82 -0.42
N SER A 679 -29.64 8.47 -0.06
CA SER A 679 -30.49 9.31 0.79
C SER A 679 -30.24 9.14 2.29
N GLU A 680 -29.32 8.25 2.68
CA GLU A 680 -29.01 7.94 4.08
C GLU A 680 -27.75 8.67 4.53
N GLN A 681 -27.69 9.02 5.82
CA GLN A 681 -26.45 9.49 6.43
C GLN A 681 -25.43 8.33 6.53
N PRO A 682 -24.13 8.60 6.32
CA PRO A 682 -23.52 9.91 6.12
C PRO A 682 -23.49 10.39 4.65
N LEU A 683 -23.96 9.59 3.68
CA LEU A 683 -23.84 9.93 2.26
C LEU A 683 -24.65 11.19 1.89
N SER A 684 -25.84 11.36 2.45
CA SER A 684 -26.69 12.53 2.21
C SER A 684 -26.12 13.85 2.76
N ASP A 685 -25.12 13.78 3.64
CA ASP A 685 -24.43 14.95 4.21
C ASP A 685 -23.19 15.37 3.39
N LEU A 686 -22.79 14.59 2.38
CA LEU A 686 -21.65 14.89 1.53
C LEU A 686 -21.96 16.00 0.52
N ASP A 687 -20.92 16.71 0.08
CA ASP A 687 -21.03 17.79 -0.90
C ASP A 687 -21.31 17.24 -2.32
N TYR A 688 -20.77 16.06 -2.63
CA TYR A 688 -20.98 15.39 -3.92
C TYR A 688 -20.73 13.88 -3.84
N VAL A 689 -21.23 13.14 -4.82
CA VAL A 689 -20.93 11.72 -5.04
C VAL A 689 -20.43 11.50 -6.47
N VAL A 690 -19.52 10.54 -6.64
CA VAL A 690 -18.98 10.17 -7.96
C VAL A 690 -19.59 8.85 -8.40
N ILE A 691 -20.15 8.86 -9.61
CA ILE A 691 -20.60 7.68 -10.34
C ILE A 691 -19.55 7.42 -11.42
N ASP A 692 -18.81 6.33 -11.29
CA ASP A 692 -17.72 5.97 -12.19
C ASP A 692 -18.16 4.86 -13.16
N ILE A 693 -18.35 5.25 -14.42
CA ILE A 693 -18.72 4.35 -15.52
C ILE A 693 -17.53 4.00 -16.42
N THR A 694 -16.32 4.38 -16.04
CA THR A 694 -15.08 4.15 -16.78
C THR A 694 -14.89 2.67 -17.13
N GLY A 695 -14.36 2.38 -18.33
CA GLY A 695 -14.05 1.01 -18.77
C GLY A 695 -15.28 0.16 -19.05
N SER A 696 -16.45 0.78 -19.14
CA SER A 696 -17.72 0.15 -19.50
C SER A 696 -18.42 1.01 -20.56
N HIS A 697 -19.08 0.37 -21.52
CA HIS A 697 -19.89 1.10 -22.49
C HIS A 697 -21.28 1.35 -21.92
N TYR A 698 -21.58 2.61 -21.60
CA TYR A 698 -22.90 3.05 -21.15
C TYR A 698 -23.59 3.84 -22.27
N GLY A 699 -24.62 3.25 -22.88
CA GLY A 699 -25.53 3.96 -23.78
C GLY A 699 -26.62 4.69 -22.99
N MET A 700 -27.53 5.36 -23.72
CA MET A 700 -28.64 6.10 -23.10
C MET A 700 -29.57 5.20 -22.28
N LYS A 701 -29.77 3.94 -22.70
CA LYS A 701 -30.57 2.97 -21.96
C LYS A 701 -29.93 2.64 -20.61
N GLU A 702 -28.63 2.35 -20.59
CA GLU A 702 -27.89 2.05 -19.37
C GLU A 702 -27.84 3.26 -18.43
N LEU A 703 -27.64 4.47 -18.97
CA LEU A 703 -27.67 5.71 -18.19
C LEU A 703 -29.04 6.00 -17.58
N SER A 704 -30.13 5.75 -18.31
CA SER A 704 -31.49 5.89 -17.78
C SER A 704 -31.79 4.85 -16.68
N ASN A 705 -31.31 3.61 -16.84
CA ASN A 705 -31.41 2.60 -15.79
C ASN A 705 -30.64 3.01 -14.52
N LEU A 706 -29.42 3.55 -14.70
CA LEU A 706 -28.60 4.05 -13.61
C LEU A 706 -29.29 5.21 -12.89
N TYR A 707 -29.92 6.13 -13.63
CA TYR A 707 -30.73 7.19 -13.02
C TYR A 707 -31.87 6.65 -12.17
N THR A 708 -32.55 5.63 -12.67
CA THR A 708 -33.65 4.99 -11.94
C THR A 708 -33.13 4.41 -10.62
N GLN A 709 -31.95 3.76 -10.64
CA GLN A 709 -31.28 3.24 -9.45
C GLN A 709 -30.88 4.34 -8.46
N ILE A 710 -30.36 5.48 -8.95
CA ILE A 710 -30.01 6.66 -8.12
C ILE A 710 -31.24 7.18 -7.37
N GLN A 711 -32.42 7.18 -8.00
CA GLN A 711 -33.68 7.56 -7.36
C GLN A 711 -34.20 6.53 -6.34
N GLY A 712 -33.45 5.44 -6.10
CA GLY A 712 -33.88 4.32 -5.27
C GLY A 712 -34.98 3.48 -5.92
N ARG A 713 -35.19 3.61 -7.23
CA ARG A 713 -36.18 2.87 -8.02
C ARG A 713 -35.48 1.81 -8.89
N GLY A 714 -36.23 0.83 -9.40
CA GLY A 714 -35.70 -0.16 -10.34
C GLY A 714 -34.80 -1.25 -9.75
N LYS A 715 -34.31 -2.15 -10.61
CA LYS A 715 -33.53 -3.33 -10.21
C LYS A 715 -32.12 -2.91 -9.79
N GLN A 716 -31.85 -3.00 -8.48
CA GLN A 716 -30.52 -2.76 -7.92
C GLN A 716 -29.53 -3.84 -8.35
N VAL A 717 -28.24 -3.53 -8.28
CA VAL A 717 -27.17 -4.53 -8.47
C VAL A 717 -27.41 -5.67 -7.48
N LYS A 718 -27.44 -6.93 -7.96
CA LYS A 718 -27.68 -8.08 -7.09
C LYS A 718 -26.43 -8.35 -6.26
N GLN A 719 -26.52 -8.17 -4.93
CA GLN A 719 -25.43 -8.38 -3.96
C GLN A 719 -24.11 -7.69 -4.38
N PRO A 720 -24.08 -6.34 -4.47
CA PRO A 720 -22.86 -5.63 -4.79
C PRO A 720 -21.87 -5.72 -3.61
N SER A 721 -20.57 -5.63 -3.89
CA SER A 721 -19.64 -5.26 -2.84
C SER A 721 -20.00 -3.87 -2.32
N LEU A 722 -19.95 -3.70 -1.01
CA LEU A 722 -20.11 -2.40 -0.34
C LEU A 722 -18.75 -1.85 0.12
N PHE A 723 -17.64 -2.47 -0.30
CA PHE A 723 -16.31 -2.25 0.31
C PHE A 723 -16.42 -2.31 1.85
N ASN A 724 -16.08 -1.21 2.51
CA ASN A 724 -16.03 -1.11 3.97
C ASN A 724 -17.23 -0.34 4.52
N TYR A 725 -18.16 0.12 3.66
CA TYR A 725 -19.29 0.97 4.05
C TYR A 725 -20.09 0.37 5.22
N GLY A 726 -20.34 -0.94 5.16
CA GLY A 726 -21.11 -1.66 6.17
C GLY A 726 -20.43 -1.81 7.54
N GLY A 727 -19.14 -1.51 7.68
CA GLY A 727 -18.37 -1.61 8.93
C GLY A 727 -18.06 -3.04 9.41
N ASN A 728 -18.85 -4.03 8.99
CA ASN A 728 -18.62 -5.43 9.32
C ASN A 728 -17.56 -6.05 8.39
N LEU A 729 -16.53 -6.63 9.00
CA LEU A 729 -15.51 -7.38 8.29
C LEU A 729 -16.09 -8.76 7.94
N GLN A 730 -16.09 -9.10 6.65
CA GLN A 730 -16.51 -10.42 6.17
C GLN A 730 -15.34 -11.41 6.13
#